data_AF-A0A497N5D3-F1
#
_entry.id   AF-A0A497N5D3-F1
#
_cell.length_a   1.000
_cell.length_b   1.000
_cell.length_c   1.000
_cell.angle_alpha   90.00
_cell.angle_beta   90.00
_cell.angle_gamma   90.00
#
_symmetry.space_group_name_H-M   'P 1'
#
loop_
_entity.id
_entity.type
_entity.pdbx_description
1 polymer ?
#
loop_
_entity_poly.entity_id
_entity_poly.type
_entity_poly.pdbx_seq_one_letter_code
_entity_poly.pdbx_strand_id
1 'polypeptide(L)'
;NESRLIVQDHALWDIRGTSVKVWASVSVKDSTGGWVTGLKLNDFRLSEALLSPTGEILEEHALTFDEPNYQFDGPGFWERSVTAEKLDIVFVIDMTGSMNDEMPAIRDELTKLTDRLLVNRVDFRIGFITYRPTIADHRIYGFYNVMYVNELYNFLNNHPSTSGGENWEPTPAYDFLMLATHSQMDRSVLEHLEYRNDARRVIVVITDTIPQSVYGNWWYIDSTAANSSAAEIAFEGSGFEVFYSQPKTKDELEHITGHFDKKINPRADCGFSTLGTGISWPFQQEDIPLGNYSDLSDSRYYFAWRSNILEPDNDPESHSVKVTIQTQDPDQPGNTLKQSFEYPPYLKETSLVINLTDESGNPPPNDDLWAFIYYEMDDRSEEVYYQLKPENGQIVIDDIPVGKYHLLVPCGGNHSYGYEYLRYRLSERIIVPSNGLTLDLQVETADREIELAKAYGLLKDLGEWGVSGKPFTDFTTDSKVWLNELDTQGIPWDKMEAIKRFYIALSGYNNVSGYAEIEAERIVDDFKDILLKFRDIVNRIRDIESETDKTYASALVEASARVDLLSIAEIVALEVTVDAIKAYVDNELVPDVIEKIIEQIPEGTYKNLLEILVNNLILGNWANWPELLTTITDLAIDYPMDEIQDAITAELLGDINISSGAGELVWDMLSEFMTGGFGNFQPFLESFDSTRFGPLIAQYGTKENLILAIDEVFNQINGQLGASPLRDFLLPMIRIIMRSAVQKGDIDDDVIIGVLAHHFTQQFILKPNFSDPVNGYLADALQKAKDFVPGSGDSRDRTISMHSDFADLRIDIMRDIQTDSWDALSEQPPIDDFTVILAYLFDMLEPVGGLFDGLCDTGYLMCCSTGDEIEELVGLLDAVELMTTVIEMSLKTMDLTNFQQGVQPINDTVLVE
;
A
#
# COMPACT_ATOMS: atom_id res chain seq x y z
N ASN A 1 -11.37 -27.70 53.90
CA ASN A 1 -11.20 -26.31 53.43
C ASN A 1 -12.46 -25.56 53.83
N GLU A 2 -12.32 -24.38 54.41
CA GLU A 2 -13.43 -23.51 54.81
C GLU A 2 -13.56 -22.38 53.80
N SER A 3 -14.78 -21.85 53.66
CA SER A 3 -15.04 -20.62 52.93
C SER A 3 -14.18 -19.47 53.48
N ARG A 4 -13.69 -18.59 52.60
CA ARG A 4 -12.75 -17.53 52.97
C ARG A 4 -12.95 -16.23 52.20
N LEU A 5 -12.88 -15.12 52.93
CA LEU A 5 -12.70 -13.76 52.42
C LEU A 5 -11.22 -13.39 52.54
N ILE A 6 -10.63 -12.92 51.45
CA ILE A 6 -9.19 -12.62 51.35
C ILE A 6 -9.04 -11.19 50.86
N VAL A 7 -8.33 -10.34 51.60
CA VAL A 7 -7.87 -9.05 51.08
C VAL A 7 -6.66 -9.32 50.19
N GLN A 8 -6.73 -8.87 48.94
CA GLN A 8 -5.70 -9.12 47.93
C GLN A 8 -4.72 -7.95 47.86
N ASP A 9 -5.23 -6.73 47.72
CA ASP A 9 -4.42 -5.52 47.65
C ASP A 9 -5.21 -4.32 48.20
N HIS A 10 -4.51 -3.24 48.53
CA HIS A 10 -5.07 -1.96 48.95
C HIS A 10 -4.02 -0.85 48.84
N ALA A 11 -4.46 0.39 48.61
CA ALA A 11 -3.58 1.54 48.74
C ALA A 11 -4.32 2.81 49.17
N LEU A 12 -3.53 3.74 49.69
CA LEU A 12 -3.90 5.13 49.95
C LEU A 12 -3.30 5.97 48.82
N TRP A 13 -4.06 6.87 48.19
CA TRP A 13 -3.51 7.54 46.99
C TRP A 13 -3.70 9.06 46.91
N ASP A 14 -4.57 9.72 47.69
CA ASP A 14 -4.64 11.19 47.63
C ASP A 14 -5.09 11.81 48.96
N ILE A 15 -4.40 12.87 49.40
CA ILE A 15 -4.77 13.79 50.49
C ILE A 15 -4.52 15.24 50.03
N ARG A 16 -4.98 15.63 48.85
CA ARG A 16 -5.07 17.07 48.52
C ARG A 16 -6.30 17.67 49.19
N GLY A 17 -6.08 18.31 50.34
CA GLY A 17 -7.13 18.95 51.14
C GLY A 17 -7.60 18.09 52.32
N THR A 18 -8.92 18.02 52.56
CA THR A 18 -9.52 17.35 53.74
C THR A 18 -10.14 15.97 53.40
N SER A 19 -9.57 15.25 52.44
CA SER A 19 -10.17 14.03 51.90
C SER A 19 -9.11 13.01 51.55
N VAL A 20 -9.16 11.84 52.19
CA VAL A 20 -8.24 10.73 51.97
C VAL A 20 -8.90 9.73 51.02
N LYS A 21 -8.33 9.49 49.83
CA LYS A 21 -8.84 8.47 48.90
C LYS A 21 -8.18 7.11 49.14
N VAL A 22 -8.99 6.06 49.19
CA VAL A 22 -8.56 4.69 49.52
C VAL A 22 -9.19 3.69 48.56
N TRP A 23 -8.47 2.62 48.26
CA TRP A 23 -9.06 1.42 47.68
C TRP A 23 -8.61 0.14 48.32
N ALA A 24 -9.42 -0.90 48.12
CA ALA A 24 -9.05 -2.27 48.43
C ALA A 24 -9.68 -3.23 47.43
N SER A 25 -9.01 -4.36 47.22
CA SER A 25 -9.56 -5.49 46.48
C SER A 25 -9.64 -6.72 47.37
N VAL A 26 -10.73 -7.48 47.21
CA VAL A 26 -10.93 -8.73 47.94
C VAL A 26 -11.36 -9.83 47.02
N SER A 27 -11.08 -11.07 47.42
CA SER A 27 -11.65 -12.26 46.82
C SER A 27 -12.45 -13.07 47.83
N VAL A 28 -13.49 -13.74 47.35
CA VAL A 28 -14.29 -14.68 48.12
C VAL A 28 -14.15 -16.06 47.49
N LYS A 29 -13.78 -17.06 48.31
CA LYS A 29 -13.71 -18.45 47.90
C LYS A 29 -14.61 -19.31 48.76
N ASP A 30 -15.27 -20.28 48.13
CA ASP A 30 -16.06 -21.30 48.83
C ASP A 30 -15.15 -22.35 49.51
N SER A 31 -15.75 -23.29 50.23
CA SER A 31 -15.06 -24.40 50.91
C SER A 31 -14.41 -25.39 49.95
N THR A 32 -14.78 -25.42 48.68
CA THR A 32 -14.10 -26.22 47.64
C THR A 32 -12.86 -25.51 47.08
N GLY A 33 -12.72 -24.21 47.38
CA GLY A 33 -11.68 -23.35 46.83
C GLY A 33 -12.09 -22.65 45.53
N GLY A 34 -13.34 -22.84 45.09
CA GLY A 34 -13.94 -22.17 43.94
C GLY A 34 -14.18 -20.68 44.22
N TRP A 35 -14.13 -19.87 43.17
CA TRP A 35 -14.41 -18.43 43.28
C TRP A 35 -15.90 -18.16 43.39
N VAL A 36 -16.29 -17.30 44.33
CA VAL A 36 -17.67 -16.79 44.40
C VAL A 36 -17.76 -15.54 43.53
N THR A 37 -18.63 -15.56 42.53
CA THR A 37 -18.84 -14.47 41.55
C THR A 37 -20.23 -13.85 41.70
N GLY A 38 -20.45 -12.68 41.09
CA GLY A 38 -21.76 -12.04 41.01
C GLY A 38 -22.20 -11.29 42.28
N LEU A 39 -21.35 -11.18 43.30
CA LEU A 39 -21.67 -10.40 44.50
C LEU A 39 -21.81 -8.92 44.16
N LYS A 40 -22.76 -8.26 44.80
CA LYS A 40 -23.06 -6.83 44.65
C LYS A 40 -22.53 -6.06 45.85
N LEU A 41 -22.42 -4.74 45.72
CA LEU A 41 -21.97 -3.87 46.81
C LEU A 41 -22.74 -4.12 48.12
N ASN A 42 -24.06 -4.35 48.05
CA ASN A 42 -24.91 -4.61 49.22
C ASN A 42 -24.67 -5.99 49.89
N ASP A 43 -23.94 -6.89 49.23
CA ASP A 43 -23.51 -8.17 49.82
C ASP A 43 -22.27 -8.00 50.71
N PHE A 44 -21.69 -6.80 50.72
CA PHE A 44 -20.57 -6.42 51.57
C PHE A 44 -20.98 -5.41 52.64
N ARG A 45 -20.29 -5.46 53.77
CA ARG A 45 -20.32 -4.41 54.79
C ARG A 45 -18.90 -4.00 55.08
N LEU A 46 -18.62 -2.70 54.95
CA LEU A 46 -17.31 -2.13 55.20
C LEU A 46 -17.39 -1.06 56.28
N SER A 47 -16.43 -1.08 57.19
CA SER A 47 -16.20 -0.02 58.18
C SER A 47 -14.72 0.31 58.28
N GLU A 48 -14.42 1.56 58.64
CA GLU A 48 -13.08 2.02 58.98
C GLU A 48 -13.06 2.50 60.42
N ALA A 49 -12.00 2.17 61.15
CA ALA A 49 -11.82 2.55 62.55
C ALA A 49 -10.43 3.14 62.78
N LEU A 50 -10.35 4.35 63.35
CA LEU A 50 -9.10 4.95 63.78
C LEU A 50 -8.64 4.28 65.07
N LEU A 51 -7.41 3.76 65.06
CA LEU A 51 -6.77 3.10 66.18
C LEU A 51 -5.71 4.01 66.81
N SER A 52 -5.70 4.05 68.14
CA SER A 52 -4.63 4.66 68.92
C SER A 52 -3.33 3.84 68.83
N PRO A 53 -2.18 4.37 69.29
CA PRO A 53 -0.92 3.62 69.37
C PRO A 53 -1.01 2.35 70.26
N THR A 54 -2.02 2.27 71.12
CA THR A 54 -2.29 1.10 71.98
C THR A 54 -3.33 0.14 71.39
N GLY A 55 -3.87 0.44 70.20
CA GLY A 55 -4.89 -0.35 69.51
C GLY A 55 -6.33 -0.09 69.95
N GLU A 56 -6.58 0.99 70.69
CA GLU A 56 -7.95 1.38 71.08
C GLU A 56 -8.67 2.07 69.92
N ILE A 57 -9.92 1.70 69.66
CA ILE A 57 -10.75 2.37 68.65
C ILE A 57 -11.15 3.75 69.19
N LEU A 58 -10.69 4.80 68.52
CA LEU A 58 -11.00 6.19 68.84
C LEU A 58 -12.29 6.65 68.15
N GLU A 59 -12.49 6.20 66.91
CA GLU A 59 -13.62 6.52 66.04
C GLU A 59 -13.85 5.36 65.07
N GLU A 60 -15.11 5.10 64.68
CA GLU A 60 -15.46 4.10 63.67
C GLU A 60 -16.63 4.60 62.82
N HIS A 61 -16.49 4.45 61.49
CA HIS A 61 -17.50 4.81 60.50
C HIS A 61 -17.83 3.64 59.60
N ALA A 62 -19.10 3.56 59.18
CA ALA A 62 -19.45 2.74 58.03
C ALA A 62 -19.05 3.46 56.75
N LEU A 63 -18.49 2.73 55.77
CA LEU A 63 -18.11 3.31 54.49
C LEU A 63 -19.33 3.54 53.60
N THR A 64 -19.34 4.66 52.86
CA THR A 64 -20.33 4.98 51.85
C THR A 64 -19.68 5.12 50.47
N PHE A 65 -20.48 4.89 49.42
CA PHE A 65 -20.05 4.87 48.03
C PHE A 65 -20.91 5.82 47.18
N ASP A 66 -20.98 7.08 47.61
CA ASP A 66 -21.88 8.11 47.08
C ASP A 66 -21.18 9.38 46.59
N GLU A 67 -19.84 9.39 46.55
CA GLU A 67 -19.03 10.51 46.08
C GLU A 67 -18.13 10.10 44.89
N PRO A 68 -18.64 10.09 43.64
CA PRO A 68 -17.91 9.58 42.47
C PRO A 68 -16.51 10.18 42.24
N ASN A 69 -16.33 11.48 42.53
CA ASN A 69 -15.04 12.17 42.38
C ASN A 69 -13.91 11.62 43.29
N TYR A 70 -14.25 10.80 44.28
CA TYR A 70 -13.31 10.10 45.15
C TYR A 70 -13.24 8.59 44.87
N GLN A 71 -13.82 8.17 43.75
CA GLN A 71 -14.11 6.78 43.41
C GLN A 71 -13.80 6.51 41.93
N PHE A 72 -12.67 7.02 41.42
CA PHE A 72 -12.30 6.92 39.99
C PHE A 72 -13.40 7.41 39.03
N ASP A 73 -14.11 8.47 39.42
CA ASP A 73 -15.28 9.00 38.72
C ASP A 73 -16.37 7.94 38.42
N GLY A 74 -16.44 6.90 39.25
CA GLY A 74 -17.31 5.76 39.09
C GLY A 74 -18.16 5.44 40.32
N PRO A 75 -18.75 4.23 40.37
CA PRO A 75 -19.66 3.83 41.44
C PRO A 75 -18.97 3.40 42.75
N GLY A 76 -17.63 3.45 42.81
CA GLY A 76 -16.85 3.02 43.98
C GLY A 76 -16.83 1.50 44.21
N PHE A 77 -17.44 0.70 43.33
CA PHE A 77 -17.47 -0.76 43.41
C PHE A 77 -17.43 -1.42 42.03
N TRP A 78 -16.56 -2.42 41.87
CA TRP A 78 -16.44 -3.20 40.63
C TRP A 78 -16.16 -4.68 40.91
N GLU A 79 -16.70 -5.56 40.06
CA GLU A 79 -16.37 -6.99 40.03
C GLU A 79 -15.47 -7.27 38.84
N ARG A 80 -14.34 -7.92 39.07
CA ARG A 80 -13.44 -8.46 38.06
C ARG A 80 -13.34 -9.96 38.25
N SER A 81 -14.14 -10.71 37.51
CA SER A 81 -14.09 -12.19 37.51
C SER A 81 -13.88 -12.66 36.09
N VAL A 82 -12.70 -13.22 35.83
CA VAL A 82 -12.25 -13.51 34.46
C VAL A 82 -11.56 -14.87 34.34
N THR A 83 -11.55 -15.42 33.14
CA THR A 83 -10.81 -16.63 32.77
C THR A 83 -9.32 -16.35 32.57
N ALA A 84 -8.52 -17.37 32.28
CA ALA A 84 -7.07 -17.20 32.10
C ALA A 84 -6.73 -16.57 30.74
N GLU A 85 -7.59 -16.82 29.76
CA GLU A 85 -7.39 -16.36 28.40
C GLU A 85 -7.73 -14.88 28.27
N LYS A 86 -6.76 -14.16 27.69
CA LYS A 86 -6.81 -12.73 27.50
C LYS A 86 -7.07 -12.39 26.03
N LEU A 87 -7.92 -11.39 25.81
CA LEU A 87 -8.26 -10.89 24.49
C LEU A 87 -8.07 -9.38 24.45
N ASP A 88 -7.20 -8.91 23.58
CA ASP A 88 -7.12 -7.50 23.21
C ASP A 88 -7.69 -7.37 21.79
N ILE A 89 -8.76 -6.60 21.64
CA ILE A 89 -9.42 -6.38 20.35
C ILE A 89 -9.49 -4.88 20.04
N VAL A 90 -9.06 -4.49 18.85
CA VAL A 90 -9.18 -3.11 18.36
C VAL A 90 -10.08 -3.08 17.12
N PHE A 91 -11.11 -2.23 17.17
CA PHE A 91 -11.99 -1.98 16.04
C PHE A 91 -11.50 -0.74 15.28
N VAL A 92 -11.16 -0.91 14.01
CA VAL A 92 -10.78 0.16 13.08
C VAL A 92 -12.02 0.47 12.23
N ILE A 93 -12.76 1.52 12.62
CA ILE A 93 -14.10 1.81 12.12
C ILE A 93 -14.11 3.05 11.24
N ASP A 94 -14.57 2.87 10.01
CA ASP A 94 -14.89 3.94 9.08
C ASP A 94 -16.09 4.76 9.59
N MET A 95 -15.93 6.08 9.61
CA MET A 95 -16.93 7.05 10.04
C MET A 95 -17.32 8.04 8.94
N THR A 96 -17.17 7.66 7.67
CA THR A 96 -17.70 8.40 6.52
C THR A 96 -19.23 8.55 6.57
N GLY A 97 -19.77 9.40 5.70
CA GLY A 97 -21.21 9.60 5.59
C GLY A 97 -21.95 8.43 4.95
N SER A 98 -21.27 7.58 4.19
CA SER A 98 -21.83 6.34 3.64
C SER A 98 -22.17 5.32 4.74
N MET A 99 -21.40 5.30 5.84
CA MET A 99 -21.61 4.42 6.98
C MET A 99 -22.85 4.73 7.85
N ASN A 100 -23.56 5.84 7.61
CA ASN A 100 -24.55 6.37 8.56
C ASN A 100 -25.73 5.43 8.82
N ASP A 101 -26.18 4.69 7.81
CA ASP A 101 -27.32 3.78 7.92
C ASP A 101 -26.94 2.46 8.64
N GLU A 102 -25.66 2.10 8.63
CA GLU A 102 -25.08 0.85 9.10
C GLU A 102 -24.61 0.97 10.56
N MET A 103 -24.15 2.16 10.96
CA MET A 103 -23.65 2.42 12.31
C MET A 103 -24.60 2.00 13.44
N PRO A 104 -25.94 2.20 13.38
CA PRO A 104 -26.85 1.67 14.38
C PRO A 104 -26.74 0.14 14.56
N ALA A 105 -26.70 -0.62 13.47
CA ALA A 105 -26.58 -2.08 13.54
C ALA A 105 -25.19 -2.51 14.04
N ILE A 106 -24.13 -1.83 13.61
CA ILE A 106 -22.76 -2.09 14.08
C ILE A 106 -22.65 -1.86 15.60
N ARG A 107 -23.23 -0.78 16.13
CA ARG A 107 -23.26 -0.50 17.58
C ARG A 107 -24.01 -1.57 18.37
N ASP A 108 -25.15 -2.04 17.85
CA ASP A 108 -25.91 -3.13 18.47
C ASP A 108 -25.06 -4.42 18.53
N GLU A 109 -24.32 -4.73 17.47
CA GLU A 109 -23.44 -5.90 17.41
C GLU A 109 -22.20 -5.77 18.31
N LEU A 110 -21.60 -4.59 18.41
CA LEU A 110 -20.53 -4.30 19.38
C LEU A 110 -21.02 -4.43 20.82
N THR A 111 -22.24 -3.97 21.12
CA THR A 111 -22.86 -4.13 22.44
C THR A 111 -23.08 -5.61 22.76
N LYS A 112 -23.60 -6.39 21.79
CA LYS A 112 -23.77 -7.85 21.93
C LYS A 112 -22.44 -8.57 22.12
N LEU A 113 -21.37 -8.12 21.46
CA LEU A 113 -20.03 -8.66 21.67
C LEU A 113 -19.58 -8.42 23.12
N THR A 114 -19.73 -7.20 23.63
CA THR A 114 -19.41 -6.87 25.03
C THR A 114 -20.19 -7.76 26.00
N ASP A 115 -21.50 -7.92 25.79
CA ASP A 115 -22.34 -8.80 26.61
C ASP A 115 -21.85 -10.25 26.56
N ARG A 116 -21.53 -10.75 25.35
CA ARG A 116 -21.00 -12.11 25.16
C ARG A 116 -19.68 -12.31 25.88
N LEU A 117 -18.76 -11.34 25.83
CA LEU A 117 -17.48 -11.39 26.53
C LEU A 117 -17.66 -11.41 28.06
N LEU A 118 -18.57 -10.59 28.59
CA LEU A 118 -18.89 -10.57 30.03
C LEU A 118 -19.55 -11.87 30.49
N VAL A 119 -20.51 -12.41 29.73
CA VAL A 119 -21.20 -13.67 30.07
C VAL A 119 -20.21 -14.84 30.10
N ASN A 120 -19.26 -14.86 29.15
CA ASN A 120 -18.21 -15.87 29.11
C ASN A 120 -17.01 -15.53 30.02
N ARG A 121 -17.06 -14.42 30.77
CA ARG A 121 -16.03 -13.99 31.72
C ARG A 121 -14.64 -13.88 31.08
N VAL A 122 -14.56 -13.43 29.83
CA VAL A 122 -13.28 -13.26 29.13
C VAL A 122 -12.50 -12.11 29.76
N ASP A 123 -11.18 -12.26 29.94
CA ASP A 123 -10.31 -11.14 30.32
C ASP A 123 -10.06 -10.26 29.09
N PHE A 124 -11.05 -9.42 28.75
CA PHE A 124 -11.05 -8.64 27.52
C PHE A 124 -10.60 -7.19 27.73
N ARG A 125 -10.05 -6.63 26.66
CA ARG A 125 -9.81 -5.21 26.44
C ARG A 125 -10.28 -4.84 25.03
N ILE A 126 -11.16 -3.85 24.90
CA ILE A 126 -11.70 -3.37 23.61
C ILE A 126 -11.23 -1.94 23.37
N GLY A 127 -10.54 -1.69 22.26
CA GLY A 127 -10.15 -0.37 21.79
C GLY A 127 -10.80 -0.02 20.45
N PHE A 128 -10.76 1.26 20.08
CA PHE A 128 -11.33 1.76 18.83
C PHE A 128 -10.38 2.76 18.15
N ILE A 129 -10.26 2.66 16.84
CA ILE A 129 -9.70 3.70 15.98
C ILE A 129 -10.81 4.08 15.01
N THR A 130 -11.33 5.29 15.15
CA THR A 130 -12.39 5.81 14.28
C THR A 130 -11.79 6.81 13.32
N TYR A 131 -12.12 6.73 12.03
CA TYR A 131 -11.47 7.57 11.02
C TYR A 131 -12.40 7.98 9.88
N ARG A 132 -11.93 8.97 9.11
CA ARG A 132 -12.62 9.59 7.98
C ARG A 132 -11.68 9.63 6.76
N PRO A 133 -12.08 10.24 5.61
CA PRO A 133 -11.29 10.18 4.37
C PRO A 133 -9.89 10.79 4.42
N THR A 134 -9.49 11.44 5.51
CA THR A 134 -8.19 12.11 5.66
C THR A 134 -7.39 11.50 6.80
N ILE A 135 -6.07 11.39 6.65
CA ILE A 135 -5.17 10.87 7.69
C ILE A 135 -5.31 11.63 9.01
N ALA A 136 -5.47 12.96 8.97
CA ALA A 136 -5.58 13.80 10.16
C ALA A 136 -6.93 13.68 10.91
N ASP A 137 -8.00 13.22 10.23
CA ASP A 137 -9.36 13.10 10.81
C ASP A 137 -9.60 11.68 11.33
N HIS A 138 -8.97 11.37 12.45
CA HIS A 138 -9.21 10.15 13.21
C HIS A 138 -9.18 10.42 14.71
N ARG A 139 -9.65 9.43 15.48
CA ARG A 139 -9.53 9.39 16.94
C ARG A 139 -9.19 7.99 17.38
N ILE A 140 -8.36 7.92 18.42
CA ILE A 140 -7.98 6.69 19.09
C ILE A 140 -8.68 6.68 20.45
N TYR A 141 -9.34 5.58 20.74
CA TYR A 141 -9.89 5.25 22.04
C TYR A 141 -9.18 3.98 22.51
N GLY A 142 -8.46 4.09 23.61
CA GLY A 142 -7.70 3.02 24.21
C GLY A 142 -8.59 1.92 24.78
N PHE A 143 -7.99 1.06 25.60
CA PHE A 143 -8.63 -0.16 26.02
C PHE A 143 -9.66 0.00 27.14
N TYR A 144 -10.93 -0.25 26.82
CA TYR A 144 -11.98 -0.53 27.80
C TYR A 144 -11.95 -2.00 28.23
N ASN A 145 -11.81 -2.25 29.52
CA ASN A 145 -11.79 -3.59 30.12
C ASN A 145 -13.04 -3.87 30.97
N VAL A 146 -13.07 -5.02 31.65
CA VAL A 146 -14.19 -5.45 32.51
C VAL A 146 -14.58 -4.40 33.56
N MET A 147 -13.61 -3.66 34.11
CA MET A 147 -13.85 -2.62 35.09
C MET A 147 -14.27 -1.27 34.46
N TYR A 148 -14.16 -1.11 33.14
CA TYR A 148 -14.63 0.06 32.37
C TYR A 148 -15.88 -0.22 31.52
N VAL A 149 -16.65 -1.25 31.86
CA VAL A 149 -17.78 -1.70 31.05
C VAL A 149 -18.87 -0.62 30.90
N ASN A 150 -19.10 0.19 31.93
CA ASN A 150 -20.11 1.26 31.88
C ASN A 150 -19.66 2.38 30.93
N GLU A 151 -18.38 2.72 30.96
CA GLU A 151 -17.74 3.68 30.09
C GLU A 151 -17.77 3.20 28.65
N LEU A 152 -17.55 1.90 28.41
CA LEU A 152 -17.70 1.26 27.11
C LEU A 152 -19.14 1.35 26.59
N TYR A 153 -20.14 0.99 27.40
CA TYR A 153 -21.55 1.14 26.98
C TYR A 153 -21.91 2.60 26.72
N ASN A 154 -21.39 3.52 27.52
CA ASN A 154 -21.61 4.94 27.29
C ASN A 154 -20.95 5.42 25.99
N PHE A 155 -19.74 4.95 25.70
CA PHE A 155 -19.07 5.20 24.43
C PHE A 155 -19.92 4.71 23.25
N LEU A 156 -20.32 3.44 23.28
CA LEU A 156 -21.11 2.83 22.20
C LEU A 156 -22.46 3.51 21.99
N ASN A 157 -23.15 3.93 23.05
CA ASN A 157 -24.53 4.43 22.94
C ASN A 157 -24.65 5.95 22.80
N ASN A 158 -23.70 6.71 23.35
CA ASN A 158 -23.86 8.17 23.52
C ASN A 158 -22.73 8.98 22.88
N HIS A 159 -21.63 8.37 22.41
CA HIS A 159 -20.51 9.14 21.90
C HIS A 159 -20.71 9.57 20.43
N PRO A 160 -20.48 10.85 20.05
CA PRO A 160 -20.63 11.32 18.67
C PRO A 160 -19.76 10.58 17.64
N SER A 161 -18.58 10.09 18.04
CA SER A 161 -17.73 9.22 17.20
C SER A 161 -18.29 7.83 16.95
N THR A 162 -19.57 7.59 17.23
CA THR A 162 -20.31 6.37 16.89
C THR A 162 -21.46 6.62 15.92
N SER A 163 -21.56 7.83 15.36
CA SER A 163 -22.44 8.19 14.23
C SER A 163 -21.64 8.44 12.96
N GLY A 164 -22.15 8.02 11.80
CA GLY A 164 -21.54 8.30 10.50
C GLY A 164 -21.40 9.80 10.24
N GLY A 165 -20.39 10.16 9.47
CA GLY A 165 -20.01 11.54 9.18
C GLY A 165 -20.65 12.10 7.92
N GLU A 166 -19.87 12.92 7.21
CA GLU A 166 -20.15 13.36 5.83
C GLU A 166 -19.12 12.68 4.91
N ASN A 167 -19.30 12.76 3.59
CA ASN A 167 -18.41 12.21 2.52
C ASN A 167 -18.62 10.73 2.16
N TRP A 168 -18.26 10.40 0.91
CA TRP A 168 -18.44 9.10 0.25
C TRP A 168 -17.17 8.69 -0.52
N GLU A 169 -16.00 9.00 0.04
CA GLU A 169 -14.69 8.76 -0.59
C GLU A 169 -14.04 7.51 0.05
N PRO A 170 -13.14 6.79 -0.67
CA PRO A 170 -12.20 5.85 -0.07
C PRO A 170 -11.52 6.46 1.14
N THR A 171 -11.12 5.62 2.08
CA THR A 171 -10.56 6.06 3.36
C THR A 171 -9.15 5.52 3.57
N PRO A 172 -8.27 6.18 4.34
CA PRO A 172 -6.89 5.71 4.54
C PRO A 172 -6.80 4.56 5.55
N ALA A 173 -7.61 3.52 5.34
CA ALA A 173 -7.75 2.38 6.22
C ALA A 173 -6.44 1.63 6.42
N TYR A 174 -5.52 1.60 5.43
CA TYR A 174 -4.20 0.99 5.61
C TYR A 174 -3.37 1.68 6.69
N ASP A 175 -3.37 3.01 6.76
CA ASP A 175 -2.66 3.73 7.83
C ASP A 175 -3.20 3.39 9.20
N PHE A 176 -4.53 3.41 9.36
CA PHE A 176 -5.16 3.13 10.65
C PHE A 176 -5.06 1.67 11.05
N LEU A 177 -5.07 0.77 10.09
CA LEU A 177 -4.82 -0.64 10.29
C LEU A 177 -3.36 -0.89 10.75
N MET A 178 -2.37 -0.20 10.17
CA MET A 178 -0.99 -0.25 10.65
C MET A 178 -0.81 0.44 12.01
N LEU A 179 -1.47 1.57 12.25
CA LEU A 179 -1.46 2.24 13.55
C LEU A 179 -2.02 1.33 14.64
N ALA A 180 -3.02 0.51 14.32
CA ALA A 180 -3.59 -0.46 15.23
C ALA A 180 -2.58 -1.53 15.68
N THR A 181 -1.55 -1.87 14.91
CA THR A 181 -0.58 -2.91 15.33
C THR A 181 0.42 -2.42 16.38
N HIS A 182 0.41 -1.13 16.71
CA HIS A 182 1.42 -0.50 17.55
C HIS A 182 0.82 0.11 18.81
N SER A 183 1.65 0.18 19.87
CA SER A 183 1.26 0.86 21.09
C SER A 183 1.17 2.36 20.85
N GLN A 184 -0.06 2.85 20.67
CA GLN A 184 -0.39 4.25 20.50
C GLN A 184 -0.46 4.90 21.87
N MET A 185 0.32 5.95 22.13
CA MET A 185 0.32 6.66 23.41
C MET A 185 -0.14 8.09 23.23
N ASP A 186 -1.28 8.39 23.85
CA ASP A 186 -1.82 9.75 23.95
C ASP A 186 -1.86 10.19 25.43
N ARG A 187 -2.49 11.33 25.72
CA ARG A 187 -2.49 11.98 27.03
C ARG A 187 -3.08 11.11 28.13
N SER A 188 -4.03 10.22 27.81
CA SER A 188 -4.75 9.38 28.76
C SER A 188 -4.44 7.89 28.61
N VAL A 189 -4.47 7.15 29.74
CA VAL A 189 -4.47 5.68 29.75
C VAL A 189 -5.66 5.11 28.95
N LEU A 190 -6.80 5.80 28.94
CA LEU A 190 -7.97 5.43 28.12
C LEU A 190 -7.86 5.85 26.65
N GLU A 191 -6.76 6.48 26.27
CA GLU A 191 -6.41 6.81 24.88
C GLU A 191 -5.09 6.09 24.49
N HIS A 192 -4.66 5.11 25.30
CA HIS A 192 -3.44 4.32 25.10
C HIS A 192 -3.76 2.89 24.67
N LEU A 193 -3.14 2.42 23.58
CA LEU A 193 -3.24 1.03 23.10
C LEU A 193 -2.03 0.19 23.56
N GLU A 194 -1.86 -0.02 24.87
CA GLU A 194 -0.81 -0.91 25.40
C GLU A 194 -1.25 -2.39 25.34
N TYR A 195 -0.77 -3.12 24.34
CA TYR A 195 -1.10 -4.53 24.15
C TYR A 195 -0.45 -5.44 25.20
N ARG A 196 -1.20 -6.44 25.65
CA ARG A 196 -0.68 -7.50 26.53
C ARG A 196 0.05 -8.56 25.71
N ASN A 197 1.30 -8.82 26.07
CA ASN A 197 2.15 -9.81 25.40
C ASN A 197 1.57 -11.25 25.42
N ASP A 198 0.77 -11.57 26.44
CA ASP A 198 0.14 -12.88 26.63
C ASP A 198 -1.33 -12.94 26.17
N ALA A 199 -1.86 -11.87 25.57
CA ALA A 199 -3.21 -11.85 25.01
C ALA A 199 -3.23 -12.30 23.55
N ARG A 200 -4.36 -12.89 23.16
CA ARG A 200 -4.76 -12.96 21.76
C ARG A 200 -5.06 -11.54 21.30
N ARG A 201 -4.40 -11.10 20.23
CA ARG A 201 -4.49 -9.74 19.69
C ARG A 201 -5.26 -9.75 18.39
N VAL A 202 -6.39 -9.06 18.36
CA VAL A 202 -7.34 -9.05 17.23
C VAL A 202 -7.54 -7.62 16.75
N ILE A 203 -7.52 -7.42 15.44
CA ILE A 203 -7.93 -6.18 14.80
C ILE A 203 -9.12 -6.47 13.89
N VAL A 204 -10.17 -5.66 13.97
CA VAL A 204 -11.35 -5.76 13.11
C VAL A 204 -11.54 -4.46 12.36
N VAL A 205 -11.38 -4.49 11.04
CA VAL A 205 -11.68 -3.37 10.15
C VAL A 205 -13.16 -3.43 9.78
N ILE A 206 -13.88 -2.31 9.92
CA ILE A 206 -15.28 -2.19 9.51
C ILE A 206 -15.38 -0.97 8.59
N THR A 207 -15.71 -1.18 7.32
CA THR A 207 -15.79 -0.12 6.31
C THR A 207 -16.70 -0.53 5.16
N ASP A 208 -17.40 0.44 4.57
CA ASP A 208 -18.21 0.27 3.37
C ASP A 208 -17.52 0.79 2.11
N THR A 209 -16.21 1.04 2.16
CA THR A 209 -15.41 1.55 1.04
C THR A 209 -14.09 0.80 0.91
N ILE A 210 -13.37 1.02 -0.20
CA ILE A 210 -12.01 0.48 -0.39
C ILE A 210 -10.98 1.32 0.36
N PRO A 211 -9.85 0.73 0.80
CA PRO A 211 -8.75 1.52 1.31
C PRO A 211 -8.23 2.46 0.21
N GLN A 212 -7.97 3.72 0.53
CA GLN A 212 -7.09 4.56 -0.26
C GLN A 212 -5.72 3.89 -0.37
N SER A 213 -5.05 4.11 -1.49
CA SER A 213 -3.64 3.80 -1.66
C SER A 213 -2.96 4.93 -2.42
N VAL A 214 -1.62 4.89 -2.47
CA VAL A 214 -0.82 5.80 -3.29
C VAL A 214 -1.10 5.67 -4.79
N TYR A 215 -1.92 4.72 -5.23
CA TYR A 215 -2.25 4.50 -6.64
C TYR A 215 -3.59 5.11 -7.07
N GLY A 216 -4.36 5.68 -6.12
CA GLY A 216 -5.69 6.20 -6.41
C GLY A 216 -5.72 7.31 -7.45
N ASN A 217 -6.86 7.44 -8.14
CA ASN A 217 -7.07 8.44 -9.21
C ASN A 217 -6.89 9.88 -8.71
N TRP A 218 -7.06 10.13 -7.41
CA TRP A 218 -6.88 11.44 -6.77
C TRP A 218 -5.91 11.29 -5.60
N TRP A 219 -4.73 11.89 -5.74
CA TRP A 219 -3.70 11.92 -4.69
C TRP A 219 -3.44 13.37 -4.26
N TYR A 220 -4.10 13.83 -3.19
CA TYR A 220 -4.10 15.20 -2.67
C TYR A 220 -3.52 15.27 -1.25
N ILE A 221 -3.50 16.46 -0.63
CA ILE A 221 -2.79 16.74 0.64
C ILE A 221 -3.07 15.74 1.76
N ASP A 222 -4.30 15.25 1.84
CA ASP A 222 -4.75 14.34 2.90
C ASP A 222 -4.69 12.86 2.52
N SER A 223 -4.20 12.53 1.32
CA SER A 223 -4.12 11.16 0.82
C SER A 223 -3.10 10.33 1.59
N THR A 224 -3.29 9.02 1.57
CA THR A 224 -2.36 8.08 2.18
C THR A 224 -1.00 8.03 1.45
N ALA A 225 0.06 7.74 2.19
CA ALA A 225 1.37 7.29 1.72
C ALA A 225 1.57 5.76 1.90
N ALA A 226 0.54 5.06 2.37
CA ALA A 226 0.53 3.62 2.55
C ALA A 226 -0.05 2.90 1.32
N ASN A 227 0.42 1.68 1.12
CA ASN A 227 -0.09 0.72 0.14
C ASN A 227 -0.31 -0.65 0.82
N SER A 228 -0.87 -1.61 0.07
CA SER A 228 -1.08 -2.97 0.58
C SER A 228 0.22 -3.62 1.03
N SER A 229 1.31 -3.42 0.28
CA SER A 229 2.64 -3.94 0.63
C SER A 229 3.15 -3.40 1.97
N ALA A 230 2.92 -2.13 2.28
CA ALA A 230 3.27 -1.55 3.57
C ALA A 230 2.47 -2.19 4.71
N ALA A 231 1.16 -2.36 4.51
CA ALA A 231 0.33 -3.05 5.49
C ALA A 231 0.80 -4.50 5.68
N GLU A 232 1.04 -5.26 4.61
CA GLU A 232 1.56 -6.63 4.67
C GLU A 232 2.84 -6.73 5.51
N ILE A 233 3.80 -5.83 5.27
CA ILE A 233 5.06 -5.77 6.02
C ILE A 233 4.80 -5.44 7.49
N ALA A 234 3.90 -4.50 7.79
CA ALA A 234 3.57 -4.14 9.18
C ALA A 234 2.90 -5.29 9.96
N PHE A 235 2.23 -6.22 9.26
CA PHE A 235 1.60 -7.40 9.87
C PHE A 235 2.51 -8.61 9.94
N GLU A 236 3.53 -8.70 9.08
CA GLU A 236 4.44 -9.84 9.03
C GLU A 236 5.11 -10.07 10.39
N GLY A 237 4.86 -11.25 10.99
CA GLY A 237 5.41 -11.59 12.30
C GLY A 237 4.83 -10.83 13.51
N SER A 238 3.86 -9.93 13.32
CA SER A 238 3.27 -9.09 14.38
C SER A 238 2.46 -9.89 15.42
N GLY A 239 1.93 -11.05 15.01
CA GLY A 239 1.09 -11.91 15.85
C GLY A 239 -0.36 -11.44 16.00
N PHE A 240 -0.80 -10.45 15.21
CA PHE A 240 -2.18 -9.98 15.18
C PHE A 240 -3.06 -10.84 14.25
N GLU A 241 -4.27 -11.11 14.69
CA GLU A 241 -5.34 -11.67 13.85
C GLU A 241 -6.16 -10.53 13.26
N VAL A 242 -6.24 -10.44 11.93
CA VAL A 242 -6.97 -9.38 11.23
C VAL A 242 -8.25 -9.93 10.62
N PHE A 243 -9.37 -9.29 10.94
CA PHE A 243 -10.66 -9.49 10.29
C PHE A 243 -11.10 -8.21 9.59
N TYR A 244 -11.80 -8.33 8.46
CA TYR A 244 -12.40 -7.17 7.79
C TYR A 244 -13.86 -7.44 7.44
N SER A 245 -14.72 -6.47 7.77
CA SER A 245 -16.14 -6.42 7.45
C SER A 245 -16.33 -5.35 6.39
N GLN A 246 -16.60 -5.77 5.15
CA GLN A 246 -16.78 -4.91 3.98
C GLN A 246 -17.82 -5.53 3.03
N PRO A 247 -18.61 -4.74 2.27
CA PRO A 247 -19.48 -5.25 1.22
C PRO A 247 -18.76 -6.23 0.29
N LYS A 248 -19.45 -7.29 -0.15
CA LYS A 248 -18.82 -8.42 -0.85
C LYS A 248 -18.59 -8.16 -2.33
N THR A 249 -19.38 -7.27 -2.92
CA THR A 249 -19.31 -6.98 -4.35
C THR A 249 -18.95 -5.52 -4.58
N LYS A 250 -18.20 -5.25 -5.66
CA LYS A 250 -17.86 -3.88 -6.03
C LYS A 250 -19.06 -3.05 -6.47
N ASP A 251 -20.12 -3.70 -6.95
CA ASP A 251 -21.38 -3.06 -7.29
C ASP A 251 -22.09 -2.52 -6.03
N GLU A 252 -21.88 -3.12 -4.86
CA GLU A 252 -22.34 -2.57 -3.58
C GLU A 252 -21.51 -1.37 -3.10
N LEU A 253 -20.39 -1.08 -3.78
CA LEU A 253 -19.52 0.08 -3.56
C LEU A 253 -19.74 1.15 -4.65
N GLU A 254 -20.94 1.26 -5.23
CA GLU A 254 -21.25 2.18 -6.35
C GLU A 254 -20.79 3.64 -6.12
N HIS A 255 -20.72 4.10 -4.86
CA HIS A 255 -20.31 5.46 -4.51
C HIS A 255 -18.81 5.77 -4.76
N ILE A 256 -17.95 4.75 -4.95
CA ILE A 256 -16.51 4.94 -5.25
C ILE A 256 -16.15 4.84 -6.74
N THR A 257 -17.13 4.77 -7.64
CA THR A 257 -16.93 4.52 -9.08
C THR A 257 -16.05 5.54 -9.83
N GLY A 258 -15.70 6.68 -9.21
CA GLY A 258 -14.74 7.66 -9.76
C GLY A 258 -13.31 7.60 -9.18
N HIS A 259 -13.10 6.92 -8.06
CA HIS A 259 -11.81 6.94 -7.34
C HIS A 259 -10.79 5.93 -7.87
N PHE A 260 -11.23 4.94 -8.62
CA PHE A 260 -10.40 3.91 -9.19
C PHE A 260 -10.84 3.59 -10.62
N ASP A 261 -9.91 3.71 -11.56
CA ASP A 261 -10.09 3.18 -12.92
C ASP A 261 -8.89 2.30 -13.28
N LYS A 262 -9.18 1.03 -13.59
CA LYS A 262 -8.20 0.02 -14.04
C LYS A 262 -7.42 0.47 -15.28
N LYS A 263 -8.01 1.36 -16.08
CA LYS A 263 -7.40 1.93 -17.28
C LYS A 263 -6.44 3.06 -16.99
N ILE A 264 -6.35 3.55 -15.76
CA ILE A 264 -5.46 4.65 -15.40
C ILE A 264 -4.38 4.11 -14.45
N ASN A 265 -4.80 3.43 -13.37
CA ASN A 265 -3.85 2.77 -12.48
C ASN A 265 -4.46 1.51 -11.86
N PRO A 266 -4.20 0.29 -12.40
CA PRO A 266 -4.80 -0.93 -11.90
C PRO A 266 -4.33 -1.30 -10.49
N ARG A 267 -3.21 -0.75 -10.00
CA ARG A 267 -2.71 -1.00 -8.64
C ARG A 267 -3.56 -0.31 -7.56
N ALA A 268 -4.44 0.62 -7.93
CA ALA A 268 -5.47 1.13 -7.02
C ALA A 268 -6.64 0.16 -6.78
N ASP A 269 -6.63 -1.03 -7.41
CA ASP A 269 -7.50 -2.15 -7.02
C ASP A 269 -7.04 -2.78 -5.71
N CYS A 270 -7.12 -2.02 -4.62
CA CYS A 270 -6.66 -2.45 -3.31
C CYS A 270 -7.80 -2.94 -2.41
N GLY A 271 -7.46 -3.80 -1.45
CA GLY A 271 -8.41 -4.42 -0.53
C GLY A 271 -7.73 -5.12 0.64
N PHE A 272 -8.52 -5.76 1.49
CA PHE A 272 -8.04 -6.39 2.74
C PHE A 272 -7.77 -7.89 2.62
N SER A 273 -8.02 -8.50 1.44
CA SER A 273 -7.98 -9.94 1.27
C SER A 273 -6.60 -10.57 1.48
N THR A 274 -5.52 -9.82 1.27
CA THR A 274 -4.15 -10.29 1.56
C THR A 274 -3.75 -10.10 3.02
N LEU A 275 -4.47 -9.26 3.76
CA LEU A 275 -4.14 -8.85 5.14
C LEU A 275 -4.88 -9.65 6.20
N GLY A 276 -6.09 -10.14 5.91
CA GLY A 276 -6.94 -10.75 6.93
C GLY A 276 -8.05 -11.63 6.39
N THR A 277 -8.94 -12.05 7.29
CA THR A 277 -10.10 -12.89 6.96
C THR A 277 -11.36 -12.02 6.83
N GLY A 278 -12.04 -12.14 5.69
CA GLY A 278 -13.32 -11.47 5.47
C GLY A 278 -14.43 -12.05 6.34
N ILE A 279 -15.19 -11.18 7.02
CA ILE A 279 -16.33 -11.54 7.87
C ILE A 279 -17.63 -10.92 7.33
N SER A 280 -18.76 -11.13 8.02
CA SER A 280 -20.07 -10.67 7.57
C SER A 280 -20.11 -9.15 7.41
N TRP A 281 -20.87 -8.70 6.41
CA TRP A 281 -21.25 -7.31 6.20
C TRP A 281 -22.78 -7.14 6.28
N PRO A 282 -23.28 -6.17 7.07
CA PRO A 282 -22.56 -5.43 8.12
C PRO A 282 -21.97 -6.35 9.18
N PHE A 283 -21.04 -5.83 9.99
CA PHE A 283 -20.34 -6.58 11.04
C PHE A 283 -21.30 -7.37 11.94
N GLN A 284 -20.97 -8.64 12.23
CA GLN A 284 -21.69 -9.48 13.19
C GLN A 284 -20.72 -10.05 14.22
N GLN A 285 -21.06 -9.91 15.51
CA GLN A 285 -20.17 -10.34 16.59
C GLN A 285 -19.90 -11.86 16.60
N GLU A 286 -20.80 -12.66 16.01
CA GLU A 286 -20.69 -14.12 15.89
C GLU A 286 -19.46 -14.56 15.10
N ASP A 287 -18.99 -13.72 14.17
CA ASP A 287 -17.83 -14.01 13.33
C ASP A 287 -16.50 -13.93 14.10
N ILE A 288 -16.49 -13.27 15.26
CA ILE A 288 -15.32 -13.25 16.14
C ILE A 288 -15.36 -14.51 17.02
N PRO A 289 -14.50 -15.51 16.80
CA PRO A 289 -14.56 -16.74 17.56
C PRO A 289 -14.07 -16.49 18.99
N LEU A 290 -14.78 -17.04 19.97
CA LEU A 290 -14.31 -17.13 21.36
C LEU A 290 -13.76 -18.53 21.62
N GLY A 291 -12.68 -18.63 22.39
CA GLY A 291 -12.15 -19.91 22.85
C GLY A 291 -13.11 -20.61 23.83
N ASN A 292 -12.84 -21.89 24.13
CA ASN A 292 -13.53 -22.60 25.20
C ASN A 292 -12.99 -22.17 26.57
N TYR A 293 -13.43 -21.02 27.04
CA TYR A 293 -13.04 -20.46 28.33
C TYR A 293 -13.89 -21.10 29.45
N SER A 294 -13.36 -22.10 30.18
CA SER A 294 -14.16 -22.81 31.20
C SER A 294 -13.81 -22.45 32.65
N ASP A 295 -12.55 -22.11 32.93
CA ASP A 295 -12.07 -22.00 34.30
C ASP A 295 -11.67 -20.54 34.63
N LEU A 296 -12.25 -19.98 35.69
CA LEU A 296 -11.88 -18.67 36.21
C LEU A 296 -10.43 -18.69 36.72
N SER A 297 -9.61 -17.76 36.23
CA SER A 297 -8.24 -17.57 36.70
C SER A 297 -8.18 -16.62 37.89
N ASP A 298 -9.05 -15.61 37.90
CA ASP A 298 -9.07 -14.55 38.89
C ASP A 298 -10.50 -14.09 39.17
N SER A 299 -10.76 -13.71 40.42
CA SER A 299 -12.05 -13.15 40.83
C SER A 299 -11.88 -12.21 42.02
N ARG A 300 -12.11 -10.93 41.78
CA ARG A 300 -11.89 -9.85 42.73
C ARG A 300 -13.04 -8.85 42.74
N TYR A 301 -13.26 -8.27 43.91
CA TYR A 301 -14.20 -7.18 44.13
C TYR A 301 -13.40 -5.97 44.61
N TYR A 302 -13.48 -4.89 43.86
CA TYR A 302 -12.78 -3.64 44.11
C TYR A 302 -13.71 -2.65 44.79
N PHE A 303 -13.18 -1.95 45.78
CA PHE A 303 -13.84 -0.87 46.50
C PHE A 303 -12.93 0.35 46.42
N ALA A 304 -13.48 1.50 46.05
CA ALA A 304 -12.82 2.80 46.14
C ALA A 304 -13.75 3.74 46.92
N TRP A 305 -13.21 4.48 47.88
CA TRP A 305 -13.98 5.40 48.70
C TRP A 305 -13.13 6.56 49.21
N ARG A 306 -13.83 7.56 49.72
CA ARG A 306 -13.24 8.60 50.56
C ARG A 306 -13.29 8.18 52.02
N SER A 307 -12.13 8.10 52.67
CA SER A 307 -12.05 7.91 54.11
C SER A 307 -12.58 9.15 54.84
N ASN A 308 -13.49 8.91 55.77
CA ASN A 308 -14.09 9.87 56.69
C ASN A 308 -13.24 10.06 57.96
N ILE A 309 -12.23 9.22 58.16
CA ILE A 309 -11.21 9.44 59.18
C ILE A 309 -10.29 10.58 58.72
N LEU A 310 -10.33 11.68 59.47
CA LEU A 310 -9.41 12.81 59.30
C LEU A 310 -8.08 12.51 59.98
N GLU A 311 -7.03 13.17 59.49
CA GLU A 311 -5.71 13.12 60.10
C GLU A 311 -5.79 13.59 61.58
N PRO A 312 -5.30 12.79 62.55
CA PRO A 312 -5.30 13.20 63.95
C PRO A 312 -4.44 14.44 64.21
N ASP A 313 -4.95 15.39 65.01
CA ASP A 313 -4.23 16.64 65.35
C ASP A 313 -2.87 16.44 66.05
N ASN A 314 -2.64 15.28 66.69
CA ASN A 314 -1.41 14.98 67.42
C ASN A 314 -0.83 13.63 67.01
N ASP A 315 0.40 13.64 66.49
CA ASP A 315 1.20 12.45 66.18
C ASP A 315 0.46 11.44 65.25
N PRO A 316 0.05 11.86 64.05
CA PRO A 316 -0.67 11.01 63.10
C PRO A 316 0.15 9.77 62.69
N GLU A 317 1.48 9.84 62.78
CA GLU A 317 2.41 8.74 62.49
C GLU A 317 2.29 7.55 63.45
N SER A 318 1.74 7.76 64.66
CA SER A 318 1.58 6.69 65.66
C SER A 318 0.20 6.04 65.64
N HIS A 319 -0.70 6.49 64.77
CA HIS A 319 -2.06 5.96 64.61
C HIS A 319 -2.16 5.08 63.36
N SER A 320 -3.14 4.17 63.33
CA SER A 320 -3.49 3.41 62.12
C SER A 320 -5.00 3.41 61.92
N VAL A 321 -5.44 3.33 60.66
CA VAL A 321 -6.84 3.12 60.32
C VAL A 321 -7.02 1.67 59.94
N LYS A 322 -7.93 0.99 60.63
CA LYS A 322 -8.29 -0.40 60.34
C LYS A 322 -9.57 -0.46 59.54
N VAL A 323 -9.48 -1.04 58.35
CA VAL A 323 -10.64 -1.33 57.51
C VAL A 323 -11.09 -2.76 57.77
N THR A 324 -12.37 -2.94 58.05
CA THR A 324 -13.03 -4.23 58.19
C THR A 324 -13.96 -4.46 57.02
N ILE A 325 -13.80 -5.59 56.34
CA ILE A 325 -14.67 -6.03 55.23
C ILE A 325 -15.38 -7.31 55.65
N GLN A 326 -16.69 -7.35 55.44
CA GLN A 326 -17.54 -8.50 55.77
C GLN A 326 -18.44 -8.88 54.59
N THR A 327 -18.68 -10.18 54.43
CA THR A 327 -19.67 -10.71 53.48
C THR A 327 -20.29 -12.00 54.03
N GLN A 328 -21.45 -12.43 53.51
CA GLN A 328 -22.06 -13.68 53.94
C GLN A 328 -21.19 -14.88 53.56
N ASP A 329 -21.17 -15.91 54.41
CA ASP A 329 -20.53 -17.18 54.09
C ASP A 329 -21.35 -17.89 52.98
N PRO A 330 -20.77 -18.17 51.80
CA PRO A 330 -21.48 -18.77 50.68
C PRO A 330 -21.93 -20.22 50.98
N ASP A 331 -21.25 -20.93 51.88
CA ASP A 331 -21.57 -22.30 52.25
C ASP A 331 -22.46 -22.39 53.51
N GLN A 332 -22.47 -21.34 54.34
CA GLN A 332 -23.18 -21.33 55.62
C GLN A 332 -24.09 -20.11 55.77
N PRO A 333 -25.33 -20.17 55.22
CA PRO A 333 -26.28 -19.07 55.30
C PRO A 333 -26.51 -18.58 56.73
N GLY A 334 -26.27 -17.28 56.99
CA GLY A 334 -26.38 -16.66 58.31
C GLY A 334 -25.05 -16.46 59.05
N ASN A 335 -23.97 -17.08 58.59
CA ASN A 335 -22.61 -16.78 59.04
C ASN A 335 -21.98 -15.69 58.15
N THR A 336 -20.97 -15.01 58.68
CA THR A 336 -20.31 -13.90 58.00
C THR A 336 -18.80 -14.13 57.98
N LEU A 337 -18.21 -14.04 56.79
CA LEU A 337 -16.77 -14.00 56.60
C LEU A 337 -16.29 -12.58 56.89
N LYS A 338 -15.16 -12.44 57.58
CA LYS A 338 -14.58 -11.15 57.96
C LYS A 338 -13.10 -11.14 57.67
N GLN A 339 -12.62 -10.04 57.08
CA GLN A 339 -11.19 -9.76 56.96
C GLN A 339 -10.92 -8.28 57.22
N SER A 340 -9.67 -7.94 57.56
CA SER A 340 -9.26 -6.55 57.79
C SER A 340 -7.84 -6.28 57.31
N PHE A 341 -7.56 -5.02 57.00
CA PHE A 341 -6.22 -4.50 56.78
C PHE A 341 -6.08 -3.13 57.46
N GLU A 342 -4.86 -2.62 57.55
CA GLU A 342 -4.57 -1.34 58.21
C GLU A 342 -3.72 -0.44 57.31
N TYR A 343 -3.98 0.86 57.35
CA TYR A 343 -3.20 1.89 56.64
C TYR A 343 -2.97 3.11 57.56
N PRO A 344 -1.92 3.92 57.35
CA PRO A 344 -1.69 5.13 58.14
C PRO A 344 -2.72 6.23 57.79
N PRO A 345 -3.24 7.01 58.77
CA PRO A 345 -4.23 8.07 58.50
C PRO A 345 -3.68 9.30 57.77
N TYR A 346 -2.48 9.21 57.19
CA TYR A 346 -1.78 10.27 56.48
C TYR A 346 -0.99 9.69 55.29
N LEU A 347 -0.68 10.52 54.30
CA LEU A 347 0.21 10.19 53.19
C LEU A 347 1.58 10.77 53.47
N LYS A 348 2.60 9.92 53.39
CA LYS A 348 3.98 10.38 53.39
C LYS A 348 4.32 10.91 52.01
N GLU A 349 4.65 12.18 51.90
CA GLU A 349 5.14 12.82 50.68
C GLU A 349 6.67 12.78 50.59
N THR A 350 7.19 12.88 49.37
CA THR A 350 8.63 12.85 49.06
C THR A 350 8.90 13.46 47.69
N SER A 351 10.17 13.64 47.32
CA SER A 351 10.55 14.16 46.00
C SER A 351 10.67 13.08 44.91
N LEU A 352 10.21 13.38 43.70
CA LEU A 352 10.47 12.66 42.46
C LEU A 352 11.18 13.59 41.47
N VAL A 353 12.32 13.14 40.94
CA VAL A 353 13.07 13.81 39.87
C VAL A 353 13.11 12.88 38.66
N ILE A 354 12.68 13.36 37.50
CA ILE A 354 12.72 12.62 36.23
C ILE A 354 13.61 13.39 35.27
N ASN A 355 14.71 12.78 34.86
CA ASN A 355 15.57 13.27 33.80
C ASN A 355 15.22 12.52 32.51
N LEU A 356 14.88 13.25 31.47
CA LEU A 356 14.49 12.77 30.16
C LEU A 356 15.61 13.08 29.16
N THR A 357 15.96 12.09 28.35
CA THR A 357 16.87 12.23 27.20
C THR A 357 16.27 11.61 25.95
N ASP A 358 16.68 12.07 24.78
CA ASP A 358 16.43 11.39 23.50
C ASP A 358 17.32 10.14 23.32
N GLU A 359 17.19 9.45 22.19
CA GLU A 359 18.01 8.28 21.83
C GLU A 359 19.51 8.58 21.69
N SER A 360 19.86 9.86 21.48
CA SER A 360 21.24 10.34 21.38
C SER A 360 21.81 10.81 22.72
N GLY A 361 21.02 10.79 23.80
CA GLY A 361 21.42 11.26 25.13
C GLY A 361 21.36 12.77 25.31
N ASN A 362 20.74 13.50 24.38
CA ASN A 362 20.52 14.94 24.52
C ASN A 362 19.20 15.20 25.27
N PRO A 363 19.07 16.36 25.95
CA PRO A 363 17.78 16.77 26.48
C PRO A 363 16.77 16.94 25.34
N PRO A 364 15.56 16.38 25.46
CA PRO A 364 14.52 16.62 24.48
C PRO A 364 14.15 18.12 24.45
N PRO A 365 13.72 18.66 23.31
CA PRO A 365 13.27 20.05 23.18
C PRO A 365 12.11 20.33 24.15
N ASN A 366 12.21 21.44 24.87
CA ASN A 366 11.33 21.73 26.01
C ASN A 366 9.84 21.89 25.61
N ASP A 367 9.52 22.22 24.36
CA ASP A 367 8.15 22.48 23.90
C ASP A 367 7.42 21.22 23.38
N ASP A 368 8.12 20.09 23.29
CA ASP A 368 7.68 18.91 22.54
C ASP A 368 7.13 17.78 23.41
N LEU A 369 7.35 17.84 24.73
CA LEU A 369 7.00 16.75 25.65
C LEU A 369 6.23 17.23 26.86
N TRP A 370 5.26 16.40 27.27
CA TRP A 370 4.53 16.55 28.52
C TRP A 370 4.55 15.22 29.24
N ALA A 371 4.74 15.23 30.55
CA ALA A 371 4.57 14.03 31.36
C ALA A 371 3.24 14.06 32.13
N PHE A 372 2.66 12.88 32.26
CA PHE A 372 1.43 12.60 32.98
C PHE A 372 1.70 11.47 33.96
N ILE A 373 1.20 11.60 35.18
CA ILE A 373 1.38 10.58 36.22
C ILE A 373 0.01 10.14 36.71
N TYR A 374 -0.20 8.83 36.68
CA TYR A 374 -1.45 8.16 37.04
C TYR A 374 -1.28 7.28 38.29
N TYR A 375 -2.31 7.22 39.12
CA TYR A 375 -2.49 6.12 40.07
C TYR A 375 -3.19 4.96 39.37
N GLU A 376 -2.87 3.72 39.77
CA GLU A 376 -3.52 2.51 39.28
C GLU A 376 -4.24 1.77 40.42
N MET A 377 -5.51 1.40 40.20
CA MET A 377 -6.25 0.36 40.92
C MET A 377 -6.42 -0.82 39.96
N ASP A 378 -5.38 -1.65 39.91
CA ASP A 378 -5.31 -2.81 39.01
C ASP A 378 -5.57 -2.40 37.55
N ASP A 379 -6.74 -2.73 37.00
CA ASP A 379 -7.14 -2.42 35.63
C ASP A 379 -7.75 -1.00 35.44
N ARG A 380 -7.86 -0.18 36.51
CA ARG A 380 -8.30 1.23 36.44
C ARG A 380 -7.20 2.21 36.79
N SER A 381 -7.27 3.42 36.23
CA SER A 381 -6.29 4.48 36.48
C SER A 381 -6.94 5.85 36.68
N GLU A 382 -6.33 6.72 37.49
CA GLU A 382 -6.76 8.11 37.71
C GLU A 382 -5.57 9.05 37.55
N GLU A 383 -5.77 10.15 36.83
CA GLU A 383 -4.74 11.17 36.62
C GLU A 383 -4.46 11.97 37.90
N VAL A 384 -3.19 12.21 38.21
CA VAL A 384 -2.74 12.87 39.45
C VAL A 384 -1.96 14.14 39.19
N TYR A 385 -1.04 14.07 38.23
CA TYR A 385 -0.24 15.18 37.77
C TYR A 385 -0.42 15.32 36.27
N TYR A 386 -0.90 16.49 35.87
CA TYR A 386 -1.28 16.83 34.51
C TYR A 386 -0.23 17.75 33.89
N GLN A 387 0.15 17.47 32.64
CA GLN A 387 0.96 18.38 31.82
C GLN A 387 2.22 18.90 32.55
N LEU A 388 3.02 17.97 33.07
CA LEU A 388 4.32 18.29 33.64
C LEU A 388 5.30 18.56 32.50
N LYS A 389 5.71 19.81 32.34
CA LYS A 389 6.66 20.23 31.31
C LYS A 389 8.10 20.06 31.81
N PRO A 390 8.98 19.36 31.07
CA PRO A 390 10.38 19.28 31.42
C PRO A 390 11.09 20.63 31.21
N GLU A 391 11.90 21.04 32.18
CA GLU A 391 12.83 22.18 32.05
C GLU A 391 14.23 21.63 31.79
N ASN A 392 14.74 21.81 30.55
CA ASN A 392 16.02 21.26 30.09
C ASN A 392 16.10 19.73 30.29
N GLY A 393 15.02 19.02 29.94
CA GLY A 393 14.91 17.58 30.11
C GLY A 393 14.63 17.13 31.54
N GLN A 394 14.41 18.03 32.51
CA GLN A 394 14.18 17.63 33.91
C GLN A 394 12.78 18.01 34.41
N ILE A 395 12.12 17.09 35.11
CA ILE A 395 10.86 17.30 35.84
C ILE A 395 11.14 17.06 37.33
N VAL A 396 10.70 17.99 38.19
CA VAL A 396 10.85 17.89 39.64
C VAL A 396 9.48 18.04 40.30
N ILE A 397 9.13 17.08 41.16
CA ILE A 397 7.94 17.09 42.02
C ILE A 397 8.42 16.91 43.45
N ASP A 398 8.25 17.92 44.30
CA ASP A 398 8.81 17.89 45.67
C ASP A 398 7.91 17.18 46.70
N ASP A 399 6.63 17.00 46.37
CA ASP A 399 5.54 16.62 47.26
C ASP A 399 4.69 15.46 46.72
N ILE A 400 5.31 14.48 46.05
CA ILE A 400 4.59 13.30 45.56
C ILE A 400 4.36 12.27 46.70
N PRO A 401 3.15 11.71 46.86
CA PRO A 401 2.94 10.64 47.84
C PRO A 401 3.77 9.39 47.55
N VAL A 402 4.19 8.68 48.59
CA VAL A 402 4.82 7.36 48.46
C VAL A 402 3.83 6.37 47.88
N GLY A 403 4.18 5.68 46.79
CA GLY A 403 3.22 4.80 46.12
C GLY A 403 3.70 4.23 44.80
N LYS A 404 2.78 3.51 44.14
CA LYS A 404 2.94 2.99 42.78
C LYS A 404 2.23 3.93 41.82
N TYR A 405 2.87 4.20 40.68
CA TYR A 405 2.36 5.12 39.66
C TYR A 405 2.64 4.58 38.26
N HIS A 406 1.86 5.05 37.30
CA HIS A 406 2.12 4.90 35.88
C HIS A 406 2.49 6.26 35.29
N LEU A 407 3.73 6.39 34.81
CA LEU A 407 4.28 7.56 34.15
C LEU A 407 4.11 7.40 32.64
N LEU A 408 3.50 8.39 32.01
CA LEU A 408 3.37 8.49 30.55
C LEU A 408 4.01 9.80 30.08
N VAL A 409 4.83 9.75 29.04
CA VAL A 409 5.37 10.95 28.36
C VAL A 409 5.05 10.90 26.86
N PRO A 410 3.86 11.37 26.44
CA PRO A 410 3.51 11.47 25.03
C PRO A 410 4.09 12.73 24.38
N CYS A 411 3.98 12.80 23.05
CA CYS A 411 4.29 14.01 22.28
C CYS A 411 3.31 15.17 22.61
N GLY A 412 3.82 16.39 22.65
CA GLY A 412 3.07 17.62 22.87
C GLY A 412 2.59 18.28 21.58
N GLY A 413 1.35 18.82 21.60
CA GLY A 413 0.76 19.53 20.45
C GLY A 413 0.09 18.59 19.43
N ASN A 414 -1.15 18.91 19.07
CA ASN A 414 -2.07 18.22 18.14
C ASN A 414 -1.96 16.67 18.04
N HIS A 415 -2.96 15.99 18.62
CA HIS A 415 -2.95 14.56 18.93
C HIS A 415 -3.15 13.61 17.75
N SER A 416 -3.65 14.11 16.62
CA SER A 416 -3.91 13.28 15.46
C SER A 416 -2.59 12.87 14.80
N TYR A 417 -2.40 11.57 14.57
CA TYR A 417 -1.41 11.08 13.63
C TYR A 417 -1.47 11.84 12.29
N GLY A 418 -0.30 12.20 11.78
CA GLY A 418 -0.09 12.87 10.51
C GLY A 418 1.34 12.62 10.06
N TYR A 419 1.58 12.72 8.76
CA TYR A 419 2.91 12.44 8.22
C TYR A 419 3.94 13.47 8.68
N GLU A 420 3.49 14.71 8.92
CA GLU A 420 4.29 15.84 9.40
C GLU A 420 4.60 15.80 10.91
N TYR A 421 3.95 14.93 11.68
CA TYR A 421 4.14 14.86 13.12
C TYR A 421 5.15 13.78 13.51
N LEU A 422 6.17 14.16 14.27
CA LEU A 422 6.99 13.21 15.02
C LEU A 422 6.27 12.84 16.32
N ARG A 423 6.24 11.55 16.63
CA ARG A 423 5.65 11.05 17.87
C ARG A 423 6.71 10.37 18.71
N TYR A 424 6.53 10.49 20.01
CA TYR A 424 7.46 10.02 21.02
C TYR A 424 6.68 9.28 22.08
N ARG A 425 7.33 8.30 22.71
CA ARG A 425 6.72 7.49 23.77
C ARG A 425 7.70 7.19 24.89
N LEU A 426 7.15 7.18 26.09
CA LEU A 426 7.75 6.60 27.29
C LEU A 426 6.59 6.22 28.23
N SER A 427 6.49 4.94 28.56
CA SER A 427 5.45 4.41 29.43
C SER A 427 6.12 3.53 30.49
N GLU A 428 6.08 3.97 31.75
CA GLU A 428 6.83 3.33 32.83
C GLU A 428 5.99 3.21 34.11
N ARG A 429 6.00 2.02 34.72
CA ARG A 429 5.38 1.80 36.03
C ARG A 429 6.43 1.98 37.12
N ILE A 430 6.28 3.03 37.93
CA ILE A 430 7.28 3.47 38.91
C ILE A 430 6.80 3.28 40.35
N ILE A 431 7.74 3.02 41.26
CA ILE A 431 7.47 2.95 42.70
C ILE A 431 8.26 4.03 43.40
N VAL A 432 7.58 5.05 43.91
CA VAL A 432 8.19 6.17 44.63
C VAL A 432 8.38 5.77 46.10
N PRO A 433 9.63 5.62 46.59
CA PRO A 433 9.91 5.21 47.96
C PRO A 433 9.97 6.42 48.90
N SER A 434 9.92 6.16 50.20
CA SER A 434 9.77 7.20 51.24
C SER A 434 10.96 8.17 51.45
N ASN A 435 12.03 7.99 50.68
CA ASN A 435 13.25 8.79 50.70
C ASN A 435 13.51 9.50 49.35
N GLY A 436 12.54 9.45 48.43
CA GLY A 436 12.60 10.08 47.12
C GLY A 436 13.11 9.15 46.02
N LEU A 437 12.82 9.53 44.77
CA LEU A 437 13.21 8.79 43.57
C LEU A 437 13.84 9.75 42.54
N THR A 438 14.94 9.34 41.93
CA THR A 438 15.49 9.97 40.73
C THR A 438 15.53 8.95 39.61
N LEU A 439 14.98 9.30 38.46
CA LEU A 439 14.91 8.46 37.27
C LEU A 439 15.67 9.14 36.13
N ASP A 440 16.47 8.36 35.41
CA ASP A 440 17.09 8.75 34.15
C ASP A 440 16.44 7.89 33.06
N LEU A 441 15.53 8.47 32.28
CA LEU A 441 14.70 7.78 31.31
C LEU A 441 14.97 8.31 29.90
N GLN A 442 14.97 7.40 28.95
CA GLN A 442 15.08 7.72 27.53
C GLN A 442 13.68 7.73 26.91
N VAL A 443 13.37 8.78 26.16
CA VAL A 443 12.13 8.86 25.37
C VAL A 443 12.43 8.32 23.97
N GLU A 444 11.63 7.36 23.53
CA GLU A 444 11.80 6.71 22.22
C GLU A 444 10.93 7.37 21.15
N THR A 445 11.44 7.40 19.92
CA THR A 445 10.67 7.65 18.72
C THR A 445 9.59 6.58 18.58
N ALA A 446 8.34 7.01 18.50
CA ALA A 446 7.22 6.11 18.28
C ALA A 446 7.10 5.74 16.78
N ASP A 447 6.29 4.72 16.50
CA ASP A 447 5.85 4.36 15.13
C ASP A 447 6.93 3.91 14.15
N ARG A 448 8.16 3.68 14.61
CA ARG A 448 9.29 3.30 13.77
C ARG A 448 8.95 2.19 12.78
N GLU A 449 8.30 1.14 13.26
CA GLU A 449 7.95 -0.02 12.47
C GLU A 449 6.94 0.32 11.35
N ILE A 450 5.94 1.17 11.60
CA ILE A 450 4.95 1.55 10.56
C ILE A 450 5.52 2.53 9.55
N GLU A 451 6.41 3.44 9.98
CA GLU A 451 7.04 4.39 9.08
C GLU A 451 8.07 3.69 8.18
N LEU A 452 8.80 2.71 8.70
CA LEU A 452 9.63 1.81 7.89
C LEU A 452 8.79 0.92 6.97
N ALA A 453 7.66 0.38 7.44
CA ALA A 453 6.80 -0.45 6.61
C ALA A 453 6.27 0.30 5.39
N LYS A 454 5.92 1.60 5.53
CA LYS A 454 5.58 2.46 4.38
C LYS A 454 6.74 2.58 3.40
N ALA A 455 7.93 2.92 3.90
CA ALA A 455 9.11 3.03 3.04
C ALA A 455 9.41 1.72 2.29
N TYR A 456 9.43 0.58 2.99
CA TYR A 456 9.68 -0.72 2.38
C TYR A 456 8.58 -1.18 1.43
N GLY A 457 7.31 -0.92 1.77
CA GLY A 457 6.17 -1.25 0.93
C GLY A 457 6.20 -0.49 -0.39
N LEU A 458 6.54 0.81 -0.35
CA LEU A 458 6.72 1.63 -1.54
C LEU A 458 7.94 1.21 -2.37
N LEU A 459 9.06 0.83 -1.73
CA LEU A 459 10.24 0.32 -2.43
C LEU A 459 10.01 -1.06 -3.06
N LYS A 460 9.18 -1.90 -2.44
CA LYS A 460 8.78 -3.19 -3.00
C LYS A 460 8.01 -2.96 -4.30
N ASP A 461 6.96 -2.17 -4.24
CA ASP A 461 6.09 -1.94 -5.40
C ASP A 461 6.84 -1.21 -6.53
N LEU A 462 7.72 -0.25 -6.20
CA LEU A 462 8.57 0.43 -7.17
C LEU A 462 9.61 -0.51 -7.81
N GLY A 463 10.17 -1.46 -7.05
CA GLY A 463 11.13 -2.44 -7.59
C GLY A 463 10.48 -3.48 -8.50
N GLU A 464 9.17 -3.67 -8.37
CA GLU A 464 8.36 -4.51 -9.25
C GLU A 464 7.90 -3.77 -10.51
N TRP A 465 8.06 -2.45 -10.56
CA TRP A 465 7.67 -1.61 -11.69
C TRP A 465 8.47 -1.88 -12.96
N GLY A 466 7.79 -2.02 -14.10
CA GLY A 466 8.38 -1.94 -15.45
C GLY A 466 8.00 -3.11 -16.37
N VAL A 467 7.59 -2.76 -17.60
CA VAL A 467 7.02 -3.71 -18.59
C VAL A 467 8.04 -4.73 -19.13
N SER A 468 9.36 -4.53 -18.95
CA SER A 468 10.38 -5.57 -19.23
C SER A 468 11.81 -5.29 -18.73
N GLY A 469 12.04 -4.30 -17.88
CA GLY A 469 13.40 -3.87 -17.51
C GLY A 469 13.66 -3.61 -16.03
N LYS A 470 12.62 -3.59 -15.19
CA LYS A 470 12.68 -3.22 -13.76
C LYS A 470 13.69 -2.11 -13.44
N PRO A 471 13.57 -0.94 -14.08
CA PRO A 471 14.66 0.05 -14.11
C PRO A 471 14.97 0.69 -12.76
N PHE A 472 14.09 0.53 -11.76
CA PHE A 472 14.29 1.04 -10.40
C PHE A 472 14.91 -0.01 -9.45
N THR A 473 15.27 -1.20 -9.93
CA THR A 473 15.81 -2.29 -9.07
C THR A 473 17.04 -1.85 -8.28
N ASP A 474 18.00 -1.20 -8.94
CA ASP A 474 19.25 -0.77 -8.30
C ASP A 474 18.97 0.28 -7.22
N PHE A 475 18.16 1.30 -7.54
CA PHE A 475 17.71 2.30 -6.58
C PHE A 475 17.01 1.69 -5.36
N THR A 476 16.09 0.74 -5.57
CA THR A 476 15.35 0.11 -4.46
C THR A 476 16.27 -0.74 -3.59
N THR A 477 17.30 -1.36 -4.17
CA THR A 477 18.30 -2.13 -3.45
C THR A 477 19.13 -1.20 -2.55
N ASP A 478 19.66 -0.12 -3.10
CA ASP A 478 20.47 0.86 -2.36
C ASP A 478 19.67 1.55 -1.25
N SER A 479 18.40 1.86 -1.51
CA SER A 479 17.48 2.44 -0.53
C SER A 479 17.21 1.47 0.63
N LYS A 480 16.98 0.19 0.32
CA LYS A 480 16.80 -0.86 1.35
C LYS A 480 18.05 -1.04 2.20
N VAL A 481 19.25 -0.95 1.62
CA VAL A 481 20.51 -1.01 2.39
C VAL A 481 20.56 0.12 3.42
N TRP A 482 20.27 1.35 3.00
CA TRP A 482 20.25 2.50 3.90
C TRP A 482 19.23 2.36 5.03
N LEU A 483 17.98 1.97 4.72
CA LEU A 483 16.94 1.76 5.74
C LEU A 483 17.31 0.65 6.74
N ASN A 484 17.91 -0.45 6.27
CA ASN A 484 18.37 -1.54 7.13
C ASN A 484 19.53 -1.12 8.05
N GLU A 485 20.45 -0.30 7.54
CA GLU A 485 21.53 0.27 8.34
C GLU A 485 20.97 1.16 9.46
N LEU A 486 19.98 2.00 9.16
CA LEU A 486 19.30 2.83 10.16
C LEU A 486 18.57 1.99 11.20
N ASP A 487 17.79 0.99 10.78
CA ASP A 487 17.04 0.16 11.72
C ASP A 487 17.96 -0.64 12.66
N THR A 488 19.13 -1.06 12.16
CA THR A 488 20.14 -1.76 12.97
C THR A 488 20.84 -0.82 13.96
N GLN A 489 21.10 0.43 13.57
CA GLN A 489 21.81 1.42 14.39
C GLN A 489 20.91 2.12 15.42
N GLY A 490 19.59 2.05 15.23
CA GLY A 490 18.61 2.82 15.96
C GLY A 490 18.21 4.08 15.17
N ILE A 491 16.94 4.47 15.28
CA ILE A 491 16.34 5.57 14.51
C ILE A 491 15.98 6.70 15.47
N PRO A 492 16.91 7.65 15.74
CA PRO A 492 16.60 8.86 16.50
C PRO A 492 15.73 9.82 15.67
N TRP A 493 15.32 10.92 16.29
CA TRP A 493 14.29 11.82 15.78
C TRP A 493 14.62 12.43 14.41
N ASP A 494 15.87 12.83 14.20
CA ASP A 494 16.35 13.37 12.91
C ASP A 494 16.31 12.30 11.81
N LYS A 495 16.62 11.05 12.13
CA LYS A 495 16.55 9.93 11.19
C LYS A 495 15.13 9.53 10.88
N MET A 496 14.21 9.62 11.84
CA MET A 496 12.79 9.42 11.59
C MET A 496 12.23 10.49 10.63
N GLU A 497 12.60 11.75 10.82
CA GLU A 497 12.21 12.83 9.91
C GLU A 497 12.74 12.59 8.49
N ALA A 498 14.00 12.19 8.35
CA ALA A 498 14.60 11.81 7.07
C ALA A 498 13.83 10.65 6.40
N ILE A 499 13.46 9.61 7.15
CA ILE A 499 12.66 8.48 6.63
C ILE A 499 11.29 8.95 6.16
N LYS A 500 10.62 9.83 6.91
CA LYS A 500 9.31 10.39 6.55
C LYS A 500 9.37 11.21 5.26
N ARG A 501 10.33 12.13 5.15
CA ARG A 501 10.56 12.90 3.92
C ARG A 501 10.84 11.99 2.73
N PHE A 502 11.66 10.96 2.93
CA PHE A 502 11.97 9.97 1.91
C PHE A 502 10.72 9.23 1.42
N TYR A 503 9.93 8.62 2.32
CA TYR A 503 8.79 7.82 1.86
C TYR A 503 7.64 8.68 1.31
N ILE A 504 7.49 9.94 1.76
CA ILE A 504 6.48 10.84 1.20
C ILE A 504 6.84 11.21 -0.24
N ALA A 505 8.08 11.57 -0.51
CA ALA A 505 8.54 11.75 -1.89
C ALA A 505 8.34 10.46 -2.70
N LEU A 506 8.78 9.32 -2.16
CA LEU A 506 8.66 8.00 -2.79
C LEU A 506 7.21 7.61 -3.11
N SER A 507 6.24 8.04 -2.30
CA SER A 507 4.81 7.80 -2.56
C SER A 507 4.32 8.55 -3.79
N GLY A 508 4.78 9.79 -3.99
CA GLY A 508 4.56 10.53 -5.24
C GLY A 508 5.17 9.81 -6.45
N TYR A 509 6.43 9.34 -6.33
CA TYR A 509 7.08 8.54 -7.37
C TYR A 509 6.37 7.22 -7.68
N ASN A 510 5.79 6.56 -6.67
CA ASN A 510 4.99 5.35 -6.88
C ASN A 510 3.68 5.65 -7.61
N ASN A 511 2.98 6.72 -7.23
CA ASN A 511 1.75 7.16 -7.89
C ASN A 511 2.00 7.41 -9.38
N VAL A 512 3.01 8.24 -9.69
CA VAL A 512 3.39 8.56 -11.08
C VAL A 512 3.87 7.31 -11.84
N SER A 513 4.67 6.44 -11.22
CA SER A 513 5.15 5.24 -11.90
C SER A 513 3.97 4.32 -12.27
N GLY A 514 2.96 4.16 -11.40
CA GLY A 514 1.77 3.37 -11.73
C GLY A 514 1.03 3.86 -12.97
N TYR A 515 0.90 5.19 -13.14
CA TYR A 515 0.34 5.79 -14.36
C TYR A 515 1.23 5.55 -15.58
N ALA A 516 2.53 5.80 -15.44
CA ALA A 516 3.50 5.60 -16.50
C ALA A 516 3.59 4.13 -16.94
N GLU A 517 3.29 3.16 -16.07
CA GLU A 517 3.25 1.74 -16.42
C GLU A 517 2.19 1.46 -17.48
N ILE A 518 0.97 1.96 -17.27
CA ILE A 518 -0.15 1.74 -18.18
C ILE A 518 0.05 2.49 -19.49
N GLU A 519 0.55 3.71 -19.44
CA GLU A 519 0.87 4.45 -20.66
C GLU A 519 2.05 3.82 -21.41
N ALA A 520 3.06 3.29 -20.72
CA ALA A 520 4.14 2.53 -21.33
C ALA A 520 3.64 1.27 -22.04
N GLU A 521 2.75 0.51 -21.40
CA GLU A 521 2.11 -0.67 -22.01
C GLU A 521 1.31 -0.29 -23.26
N ARG A 522 0.52 0.79 -23.19
CA ARG A 522 -0.24 1.30 -24.33
C ARG A 522 0.64 1.77 -25.47
N ILE A 523 1.70 2.54 -25.21
CA ILE A 523 2.61 2.99 -26.27
C ILE A 523 3.27 1.79 -26.96
N VAL A 524 3.64 0.75 -26.20
CA VAL A 524 4.19 -0.48 -26.76
C VAL A 524 3.18 -1.17 -27.67
N ASP A 525 1.96 -1.36 -27.19
CA ASP A 525 0.89 -2.04 -27.94
C ASP A 525 0.48 -1.21 -29.17
N ASP A 526 0.30 0.10 -29.00
CA ASP A 526 0.01 1.06 -30.07
C ASP A 526 1.09 1.03 -31.15
N PHE A 527 2.37 1.09 -30.76
CA PHE A 527 3.48 1.06 -31.72
C PHE A 527 3.58 -0.27 -32.44
N LYS A 528 3.34 -1.38 -31.75
CA LYS A 528 3.29 -2.71 -32.34
C LYS A 528 2.13 -2.81 -33.34
N ASP A 529 0.93 -2.38 -32.96
CA ASP A 529 -0.26 -2.44 -33.80
C ASP A 529 -0.10 -1.55 -35.04
N ILE A 530 0.53 -0.37 -34.87
CA ILE A 530 0.95 0.49 -35.96
C ILE A 530 1.83 -0.27 -36.97
N LEU A 531 2.90 -0.89 -36.50
CA LEU A 531 3.85 -1.60 -37.36
C LEU A 531 3.20 -2.80 -38.08
N LEU A 532 2.38 -3.58 -37.38
CA LEU A 532 1.68 -4.73 -37.95
C LEU A 532 0.64 -4.32 -39.00
N LYS A 533 -0.20 -3.33 -38.69
CA LYS A 533 -1.21 -2.82 -39.63
C LYS A 533 -0.57 -2.20 -40.88
N PHE A 534 0.53 -1.47 -40.73
CA PHE A 534 1.25 -0.91 -41.89
C PHE A 534 1.86 -1.99 -42.78
N ARG A 535 2.45 -3.02 -42.18
CA ARG A 535 2.97 -4.15 -42.93
C ARG A 535 1.86 -4.88 -43.69
N ASP A 536 0.69 -5.07 -43.07
CA ASP A 536 -0.45 -5.73 -43.71
C ASP A 536 -0.95 -4.91 -44.92
N ILE A 537 -1.04 -3.57 -44.80
CA ILE A 537 -1.37 -2.68 -45.92
C ILE A 537 -0.35 -2.83 -47.06
N VAL A 538 0.96 -2.78 -46.76
CA VAL A 538 2.03 -2.89 -47.77
C VAL A 538 2.06 -4.27 -48.43
N ASN A 539 1.88 -5.35 -47.66
CA ASN A 539 1.82 -6.70 -48.21
C ASN A 539 0.60 -6.88 -49.12
N ARG A 540 -0.57 -6.35 -48.74
CA ARG A 540 -1.78 -6.45 -49.56
C ARG A 540 -1.64 -5.68 -50.87
N ILE A 541 -1.00 -4.50 -50.84
CA ILE A 541 -0.66 -3.74 -52.04
C ILE A 541 0.25 -4.55 -52.99
N ARG A 542 1.26 -5.23 -52.45
CA ARG A 542 2.17 -6.10 -53.22
C ARG A 542 1.47 -7.36 -53.77
N ASP A 543 0.52 -7.91 -53.03
CA ASP A 543 -0.27 -9.06 -53.48
C ASP A 543 -1.16 -8.67 -54.66
N ILE A 544 -1.81 -7.49 -54.60
CA ILE A 544 -2.54 -6.89 -55.72
C ILE A 544 -1.64 -6.72 -56.94
N GLU A 545 -0.40 -6.22 -56.77
CA GLU A 545 0.61 -6.09 -57.84
C GLU A 545 0.88 -7.44 -58.54
N SER A 546 1.05 -8.51 -57.76
CA SER A 546 1.45 -9.83 -58.27
C SER A 546 0.30 -10.67 -58.86
N GLU A 547 -0.92 -10.47 -58.39
CA GLU A 547 -2.15 -11.14 -58.83
C GLU A 547 -2.71 -10.51 -60.12
N THR A 548 -2.76 -9.17 -60.20
CA THR A 548 -3.37 -8.49 -61.36
C THR A 548 -2.68 -8.80 -62.68
N ASP A 549 -1.35 -8.81 -62.72
CA ASP A 549 -0.59 -9.09 -63.95
C ASP A 549 -0.91 -10.47 -64.54
N LYS A 550 -1.16 -11.45 -63.66
CA LYS A 550 -1.56 -12.82 -64.06
C LYS A 550 -3.04 -12.90 -64.44
N THR A 551 -3.89 -12.18 -63.71
CA THR A 551 -5.35 -12.10 -63.95
C THR A 551 -5.66 -11.45 -65.29
N TYR A 552 -5.01 -10.33 -65.63
CA TYR A 552 -5.23 -9.64 -66.91
C TYR A 552 -4.82 -10.49 -68.11
N ALA A 553 -3.63 -11.08 -68.07
CA ALA A 553 -3.16 -11.95 -69.15
C ALA A 553 -4.12 -13.14 -69.38
N SER A 554 -4.68 -13.69 -68.32
CA SER A 554 -5.59 -14.83 -68.38
C SER A 554 -7.01 -14.43 -68.84
N ALA A 555 -7.56 -13.35 -68.29
CA ALA A 555 -8.89 -12.83 -68.60
C ALA A 555 -8.96 -12.29 -70.04
N LEU A 556 -7.92 -11.61 -70.53
CA LEU A 556 -7.84 -11.12 -71.91
C LEU A 556 -7.76 -12.26 -72.92
N VAL A 557 -7.04 -13.34 -72.59
CA VAL A 557 -6.97 -14.59 -73.38
C VAL A 557 -8.34 -15.27 -73.42
N GLU A 558 -9.04 -15.34 -72.28
CA GLU A 558 -10.36 -15.94 -72.19
C GLU A 558 -11.44 -15.11 -72.92
N ALA A 559 -11.44 -13.78 -72.77
CA ALA A 559 -12.36 -12.89 -73.46
C ALA A 559 -12.14 -12.89 -74.98
N SER A 560 -10.87 -12.92 -75.40
CA SER A 560 -10.49 -13.08 -76.81
C SER A 560 -10.94 -14.42 -77.39
N ALA A 561 -10.88 -15.51 -76.60
CA ALA A 561 -11.39 -16.82 -77.01
C ALA A 561 -12.93 -16.86 -77.10
N ARG A 562 -13.62 -16.07 -76.28
CA ARG A 562 -15.09 -15.92 -76.28
C ARG A 562 -15.61 -14.90 -77.30
N VAL A 563 -14.74 -14.09 -77.91
CA VAL A 563 -15.08 -12.97 -78.83
C VAL A 563 -15.97 -11.92 -78.14
N ASP A 564 -15.77 -11.74 -76.84
CA ASP A 564 -16.52 -10.77 -76.05
C ASP A 564 -15.88 -9.38 -76.14
N LEU A 565 -16.22 -8.66 -77.21
CA LEU A 565 -15.62 -7.35 -77.50
C LEU A 565 -15.93 -6.27 -76.46
N LEU A 566 -17.02 -6.42 -75.70
CA LEU A 566 -17.38 -5.51 -74.61
C LEU A 566 -16.47 -5.79 -73.40
N SER A 567 -16.39 -7.04 -72.97
CA SER A 567 -15.52 -7.45 -71.86
C SER A 567 -14.04 -7.24 -72.18
N ILE A 568 -13.59 -7.38 -73.43
CA ILE A 568 -12.21 -7.02 -73.84
C ILE A 568 -11.96 -5.53 -73.64
N ALA A 569 -12.91 -4.66 -74.02
CA ALA A 569 -12.76 -3.22 -73.85
C ALA A 569 -12.78 -2.83 -72.36
N GLU A 570 -13.62 -3.49 -71.56
CA GLU A 570 -13.70 -3.29 -70.10
C GLU A 570 -12.44 -3.81 -69.39
N ILE A 571 -11.92 -5.00 -69.75
CA ILE A 571 -10.68 -5.56 -69.20
C ILE A 571 -9.47 -4.68 -69.54
N VAL A 572 -9.37 -4.15 -70.76
CA VAL A 572 -8.28 -3.21 -71.15
C VAL A 572 -8.42 -1.86 -70.45
N ALA A 573 -9.65 -1.36 -70.26
CA ALA A 573 -9.88 -0.13 -69.51
C ALA A 573 -9.55 -0.31 -68.01
N LEU A 574 -9.85 -1.48 -67.46
CA LEU A 574 -9.46 -1.90 -66.11
C LEU A 574 -7.95 -2.06 -65.98
N GLU A 575 -7.27 -2.67 -66.95
CA GLU A 575 -5.80 -2.77 -66.97
C GLU A 575 -5.15 -1.38 -66.90
N VAL A 576 -5.60 -0.42 -67.73
CA VAL A 576 -5.12 0.97 -67.69
C VAL A 576 -5.46 1.66 -66.37
N THR A 577 -6.65 1.39 -65.82
CA THR A 577 -7.12 2.01 -64.56
C THR A 577 -6.36 1.46 -63.36
N VAL A 578 -6.13 0.15 -63.32
CA VAL A 578 -5.36 -0.49 -62.26
C VAL A 578 -3.87 -0.23 -62.40
N ASP A 579 -3.31 -0.11 -63.60
CA ASP A 579 -1.93 0.35 -63.77
C ASP A 579 -1.76 1.81 -63.32
N ALA A 580 -2.78 2.66 -63.51
CA ALA A 580 -2.79 4.01 -62.96
C ALA A 580 -2.96 4.01 -61.44
N ILE A 581 -3.78 3.10 -60.87
CA ILE A 581 -3.92 2.91 -59.42
C ILE A 581 -2.63 2.34 -58.83
N LYS A 582 -1.97 1.37 -59.47
CA LYS A 582 -0.65 0.85 -59.07
C LYS A 582 0.39 1.97 -59.06
N ALA A 583 0.46 2.74 -60.15
CA ALA A 583 1.38 3.86 -60.24
C ALA A 583 1.08 4.92 -59.17
N TYR A 584 -0.19 5.20 -58.89
CA TYR A 584 -0.61 6.08 -57.80
C TYR A 584 -0.27 5.47 -56.44
N VAL A 585 -0.51 4.19 -56.22
CA VAL A 585 -0.30 3.53 -54.93
C VAL A 585 1.19 3.46 -54.59
N ASP A 586 2.03 3.05 -55.53
CA ASP A 586 3.48 2.88 -55.30
C ASP A 586 4.24 4.22 -55.27
N ASN A 587 3.85 5.17 -56.12
CA ASN A 587 4.62 6.42 -56.29
C ASN A 587 4.01 7.62 -55.56
N GLU A 588 2.74 7.55 -55.14
CA GLU A 588 2.04 8.65 -54.48
C GLU A 588 1.44 8.19 -53.13
N LEU A 589 0.54 7.20 -53.08
CA LEU A 589 -0.16 6.81 -51.85
C LEU A 589 0.74 6.29 -50.73
N VAL A 590 1.59 5.29 -51.00
CA VAL A 590 2.46 4.71 -49.96
C VAL A 590 3.46 5.75 -49.45
N PRO A 591 4.16 6.51 -50.32
CA PRO A 591 4.99 7.64 -49.89
C PRO A 591 4.22 8.73 -49.14
N ASP A 592 3.03 9.14 -49.61
CA ASP A 592 2.23 10.20 -48.99
C ASP A 592 1.67 9.78 -47.63
N VAL A 593 1.24 8.52 -47.49
CA VAL A 593 0.80 7.94 -46.22
C VAL A 593 1.97 7.93 -45.22
N ILE A 594 3.14 7.43 -45.63
CA ILE A 594 4.36 7.43 -44.82
C ILE A 594 4.79 8.86 -44.44
N GLU A 595 4.79 9.80 -45.38
CA GLU A 595 5.10 11.21 -45.13
C GLU A 595 4.11 11.82 -44.14
N LYS A 596 2.81 11.58 -44.29
CA LYS A 596 1.76 12.05 -43.38
C LYS A 596 1.88 11.46 -41.98
N ILE A 597 2.31 10.21 -41.85
CA ILE A 597 2.60 9.58 -40.56
C ILE A 597 3.83 10.21 -39.91
N ILE A 598 4.91 10.38 -40.67
CA ILE A 598 6.14 11.04 -40.20
C ILE A 598 5.85 12.49 -39.79
N GLU A 599 4.93 13.19 -40.47
CA GLU A 599 4.46 14.51 -40.09
C GLU A 599 3.70 14.51 -38.74
N GLN A 600 3.00 13.42 -38.39
CA GLN A 600 2.31 13.30 -37.10
C GLN A 600 3.26 12.97 -35.95
N ILE A 601 4.42 12.38 -36.24
CA ILE A 601 5.47 12.16 -35.23
C ILE A 601 5.99 13.53 -34.77
N PRO A 602 5.83 13.89 -33.48
CA PRO A 602 6.28 15.17 -32.96
C PRO A 602 7.79 15.34 -33.17
N GLU A 603 8.21 16.57 -33.46
CA GLU A 603 9.63 16.92 -33.50
C GLU A 603 10.30 16.58 -32.16
N GLY A 604 11.37 15.77 -32.18
CA GLY A 604 12.02 15.30 -30.96
C GLY A 604 13.24 14.40 -31.22
N THR A 605 13.92 13.98 -30.15
CA THR A 605 15.17 13.19 -30.19
C THR A 605 15.04 11.89 -30.99
N TYR A 606 13.83 11.32 -31.04
CA TYR A 606 13.57 10.02 -31.67
C TYR A 606 12.85 10.11 -33.01
N LYS A 607 12.54 11.31 -33.52
CA LYS A 607 11.88 11.46 -34.82
C LYS A 607 12.68 10.79 -35.94
N ASN A 608 13.98 11.07 -36.04
CA ASN A 608 14.84 10.41 -37.02
C ASN A 608 14.89 8.88 -36.86
N LEU A 609 14.84 8.36 -35.63
CA LEU A 609 14.88 6.91 -35.36
C LEU A 609 13.55 6.24 -35.69
N LEU A 610 12.42 6.88 -35.34
CA LEU A 610 11.09 6.45 -35.75
C LEU A 610 10.90 6.55 -37.26
N GLU A 611 11.45 7.59 -37.92
CA GLU A 611 11.51 7.69 -39.37
C GLU A 611 12.31 6.54 -39.97
N ILE A 612 13.46 6.16 -39.39
CA ILE A 612 14.25 5.01 -39.84
C ILE A 612 13.49 3.70 -39.61
N LEU A 613 12.81 3.52 -38.47
CA LEU A 613 11.97 2.33 -38.20
C LEU A 613 10.79 2.26 -39.18
N VAL A 614 10.04 3.34 -39.33
CA VAL A 614 8.89 3.44 -40.25
C VAL A 614 9.36 3.17 -41.68
N ASN A 615 10.41 3.85 -42.14
CA ASN A 615 10.91 3.64 -43.50
C ASN A 615 11.43 2.21 -43.72
N ASN A 616 12.17 1.62 -42.78
CA ASN A 616 12.81 0.32 -43.02
C ASN A 616 11.95 -0.89 -42.61
N LEU A 617 11.14 -0.78 -41.54
CA LEU A 617 10.23 -1.84 -41.08
C LEU A 617 8.86 -1.81 -41.77
N ILE A 618 8.50 -0.76 -42.51
CA ILE A 618 7.26 -0.76 -43.31
C ILE A 618 7.57 -1.00 -44.80
N LEU A 619 8.67 -0.43 -45.33
CA LEU A 619 9.02 -0.60 -46.75
C LEU A 619 9.85 -1.84 -47.07
N GLY A 620 10.43 -2.53 -46.07
CA GLY A 620 11.21 -3.76 -46.28
C GLY A 620 10.41 -4.86 -47.00
N ASN A 621 11.08 -5.69 -47.80
CA ASN A 621 10.49 -6.90 -48.37
C ASN A 621 10.78 -8.10 -47.45
N TRP A 622 9.77 -8.53 -46.69
CA TRP A 622 9.90 -9.49 -45.58
C TRP A 622 10.21 -10.93 -46.02
N ALA A 623 10.09 -11.24 -47.31
CA ALA A 623 10.64 -12.47 -47.89
C ALA A 623 12.19 -12.49 -47.90
N ASN A 624 12.84 -11.37 -47.55
CA ASN A 624 14.29 -11.18 -47.63
C ASN A 624 14.86 -10.78 -46.26
N TRP A 625 14.84 -11.76 -45.34
CA TRP A 625 15.40 -11.71 -43.98
C TRP A 625 16.71 -10.91 -43.79
N PRO A 626 17.72 -10.98 -44.68
CA PRO A 626 18.96 -10.21 -44.54
C PRO A 626 18.79 -8.68 -44.49
N GLU A 627 17.75 -8.12 -45.12
CA GLU A 627 17.47 -6.68 -45.18
C GLU A 627 16.87 -6.16 -43.86
N LEU A 628 15.98 -6.95 -43.25
CA LEU A 628 15.49 -6.75 -41.89
C LEU A 628 16.62 -6.82 -40.86
N LEU A 629 17.52 -7.80 -40.98
CA LEU A 629 18.65 -7.97 -40.07
C LEU A 629 19.71 -6.86 -40.17
N THR A 630 19.91 -6.32 -41.37
CA THR A 630 20.76 -5.13 -41.58
C THR A 630 20.13 -3.91 -40.90
N THR A 631 18.81 -3.74 -41.04
CA THR A 631 18.04 -2.69 -40.37
C THR A 631 18.12 -2.81 -38.84
N ILE A 632 18.01 -4.01 -38.27
CA ILE A 632 18.17 -4.25 -36.82
C ILE A 632 19.61 -3.91 -36.37
N THR A 633 20.61 -4.22 -37.18
CA THR A 633 22.02 -3.89 -36.91
C THR A 633 22.27 -2.38 -36.97
N ASP A 634 21.59 -1.68 -37.88
CA ASP A 634 21.65 -0.22 -38.02
C ASP A 634 20.84 0.51 -36.91
N LEU A 635 19.77 -0.11 -36.38
CA LEU A 635 18.96 0.39 -35.25
C LEU A 635 19.58 0.10 -33.87
N ALA A 636 20.47 -0.88 -33.76
CA ALA A 636 21.09 -1.34 -32.51
C ALA A 636 22.23 -0.45 -31.95
N ILE A 637 22.40 0.78 -32.46
CA ILE A 637 23.35 1.84 -32.01
C ILE A 637 24.78 1.67 -32.56
N ASP A 638 25.44 2.82 -32.77
CA ASP A 638 26.88 3.14 -32.99
C ASP A 638 27.96 2.32 -32.23
N TYR A 639 27.64 1.23 -31.51
CA TYR A 639 28.62 0.41 -30.78
C TYR A 639 29.08 -0.83 -31.56
N PRO A 640 30.40 -1.11 -31.64
CA PRO A 640 30.91 -2.24 -32.41
C PRO A 640 30.52 -3.57 -31.77
N MET A 641 29.89 -4.45 -32.56
CA MET A 641 29.54 -5.84 -32.23
C MET A 641 30.70 -6.64 -31.59
N ASP A 642 31.94 -6.25 -31.89
CA ASP A 642 33.17 -6.81 -31.31
C ASP A 642 33.26 -6.60 -29.78
N GLU A 643 32.77 -5.47 -29.23
CA GLU A 643 32.76 -5.22 -27.78
C GLU A 643 31.71 -6.07 -27.05
N ILE A 644 30.58 -6.39 -27.71
CA ILE A 644 29.55 -7.28 -27.17
C ILE A 644 30.08 -8.72 -27.14
N GLN A 645 30.80 -9.15 -28.17
CA GLN A 645 31.46 -10.45 -28.23
C GLN A 645 32.57 -10.59 -27.18
N ASP A 646 33.32 -9.52 -26.90
CA ASP A 646 34.38 -9.51 -25.88
C ASP A 646 33.84 -9.51 -24.43
N ALA A 647 32.64 -8.94 -24.20
CA ALA A 647 31.99 -8.91 -22.88
C ALA A 647 31.40 -10.27 -22.46
N ILE A 648 30.97 -11.11 -23.41
CA ILE A 648 30.52 -12.48 -23.15
C ILE A 648 31.73 -13.41 -23.08
N THR A 649 32.39 -13.46 -21.92
CA THR A 649 33.51 -14.38 -21.70
C THR A 649 33.02 -15.81 -21.40
N ALA A 650 33.83 -16.81 -21.74
CA ALA A 650 33.60 -18.22 -21.34
C ALA A 650 33.52 -18.42 -19.81
N GLU A 651 33.92 -17.41 -19.02
CA GLU A 651 33.89 -17.39 -17.56
C GLU A 651 32.51 -16.95 -17.02
N LEU A 652 31.91 -15.85 -17.55
CA LEU A 652 30.52 -15.44 -17.27
C LEU A 652 29.52 -16.55 -17.66
N LEU A 653 29.85 -17.24 -18.74
CA LEU A 653 29.10 -18.33 -19.33
C LEU A 653 29.28 -19.68 -18.60
N GLY A 654 30.36 -19.85 -17.84
CA GLY A 654 30.68 -21.08 -17.10
C GLY A 654 29.88 -21.26 -15.80
N ASP A 655 29.30 -20.18 -15.27
CA ASP A 655 28.55 -20.17 -13.99
C ASP A 655 27.02 -20.31 -14.16
N ILE A 656 26.52 -20.32 -15.41
CA ILE A 656 25.13 -20.66 -15.70
C ILE A 656 24.89 -22.12 -15.30
N ASN A 657 23.76 -22.43 -14.64
CA ASN A 657 23.42 -23.82 -14.33
C ASN A 657 22.92 -24.57 -15.59
N ILE A 658 23.84 -24.81 -16.53
CA ILE A 658 23.67 -25.54 -17.79
C ILE A 658 23.22 -26.99 -17.58
N SER A 659 23.14 -27.46 -16.33
CA SER A 659 22.57 -28.76 -15.99
C SER A 659 21.03 -28.78 -16.00
N SER A 660 20.38 -27.62 -16.08
CA SER A 660 18.94 -27.50 -16.28
C SER A 660 18.62 -27.43 -17.78
N GLY A 661 17.52 -28.07 -18.20
CA GLY A 661 17.10 -28.03 -19.61
C GLY A 661 16.73 -26.63 -20.12
N ALA A 662 16.37 -25.70 -19.21
CA ALA A 662 16.16 -24.30 -19.55
C ALA A 662 17.50 -23.55 -19.74
N GLY A 663 18.49 -23.85 -18.88
CA GLY A 663 19.84 -23.29 -19.00
C GLY A 663 20.56 -23.70 -20.28
N GLU A 664 20.46 -24.97 -20.69
CA GLU A 664 21.02 -25.48 -21.96
C GLU A 664 20.35 -24.83 -23.18
N LEU A 665 19.05 -24.56 -23.11
CA LEU A 665 18.32 -23.90 -24.17
C LEU A 665 18.73 -22.42 -24.33
N VAL A 666 18.85 -21.68 -23.22
CA VAL A 666 19.32 -20.28 -23.20
C VAL A 666 20.76 -20.23 -23.71
N TRP A 667 21.59 -21.18 -23.29
CA TRP A 667 22.97 -21.33 -23.72
C TRP A 667 23.14 -21.49 -25.23
N ASP A 668 22.43 -22.45 -25.81
CA ASP A 668 22.52 -22.74 -27.24
C ASP A 668 22.15 -21.50 -28.07
N MET A 669 21.10 -20.80 -27.66
CA MET A 669 20.64 -19.61 -28.37
C MET A 669 21.63 -18.45 -28.30
N LEU A 670 22.17 -18.16 -27.12
CA LEU A 670 23.20 -17.14 -26.97
C LEU A 670 24.46 -17.51 -27.76
N SER A 671 24.82 -18.79 -27.81
CA SER A 671 25.97 -19.28 -28.56
C SER A 671 25.79 -19.16 -30.08
N GLU A 672 24.62 -19.49 -30.60
CA GLU A 672 24.30 -19.32 -32.02
C GLU A 672 24.28 -17.83 -32.41
N PHE A 673 23.69 -16.98 -31.56
CA PHE A 673 23.74 -15.54 -31.75
C PHE A 673 25.18 -15.01 -31.76
N MET A 674 26.05 -15.45 -30.86
CA MET A 674 27.44 -14.99 -30.78
C MET A 674 28.28 -15.38 -32.00
N THR A 675 28.05 -16.56 -32.57
CA THR A 675 28.91 -17.12 -33.62
C THR A 675 28.56 -16.66 -35.03
N GLY A 676 27.33 -16.20 -35.27
CA GLY A 676 26.91 -15.69 -36.57
C GLY A 676 25.88 -14.57 -36.55
N GLY A 677 25.71 -13.89 -35.41
CA GLY A 677 24.72 -12.84 -35.23
C GLY A 677 23.30 -13.34 -35.47
N PHE A 678 22.42 -12.43 -35.89
CA PHE A 678 21.05 -12.80 -36.28
C PHE A 678 20.96 -13.71 -37.52
N GLY A 679 22.05 -13.87 -38.29
CA GLY A 679 22.10 -14.76 -39.46
C GLY A 679 22.09 -16.25 -39.10
N ASN A 680 22.66 -16.63 -37.97
CA ASN A 680 22.56 -18.00 -37.42
C ASN A 680 21.32 -18.19 -36.54
N PHE A 681 20.69 -17.09 -36.15
CA PHE A 681 19.53 -17.08 -35.27
C PHE A 681 18.30 -17.67 -35.96
N GLN A 682 18.00 -17.32 -37.22
CA GLN A 682 16.85 -17.88 -37.95
C GLN A 682 16.88 -19.42 -38.08
N PRO A 683 17.96 -20.07 -38.57
CA PRO A 683 18.03 -21.53 -38.61
C PRO A 683 17.91 -22.18 -37.23
N PHE A 684 18.38 -21.50 -36.19
CA PHE A 684 18.23 -21.93 -34.81
C PHE A 684 16.77 -21.82 -34.32
N LEU A 685 16.09 -20.71 -34.64
CA LEU A 685 14.67 -20.49 -34.36
C LEU A 685 13.77 -21.46 -35.14
N GLU A 686 14.04 -21.70 -36.41
CA GLU A 686 13.35 -22.70 -37.25
C GLU A 686 13.60 -24.14 -36.75
N SER A 687 14.68 -24.36 -35.98
CA SER A 687 14.93 -25.63 -35.29
C SER A 687 14.14 -25.81 -33.98
N PHE A 688 13.35 -24.80 -33.57
CA PHE A 688 12.47 -24.83 -32.40
C PHE A 688 11.15 -25.61 -32.60
N ASP A 689 11.05 -26.41 -33.66
CA ASP A 689 10.09 -27.51 -33.82
C ASP A 689 9.82 -28.30 -32.50
N SER A 690 8.68 -29.01 -32.47
CA SER A 690 8.29 -30.05 -31.49
C SER A 690 9.40 -30.93 -30.86
N THR A 691 10.56 -31.04 -31.49
CA THR A 691 11.76 -31.77 -31.08
C THR A 691 12.59 -31.12 -29.96
N ARG A 692 12.58 -29.79 -29.78
CA ARG A 692 13.29 -29.10 -28.67
C ARG A 692 12.34 -28.69 -27.52
N PHE A 693 11.20 -28.06 -27.82
CA PHE A 693 10.27 -27.62 -26.77
C PHE A 693 9.40 -28.73 -26.19
N GLY A 694 8.99 -29.71 -27.00
CA GLY A 694 8.15 -30.83 -26.53
C GLY A 694 8.73 -31.59 -25.33
N PRO A 695 10.02 -32.00 -25.37
CA PRO A 695 10.69 -32.64 -24.24
C PRO A 695 10.84 -31.73 -23.01
N LEU A 696 11.12 -30.44 -23.20
CA LEU A 696 11.27 -29.48 -22.11
C LEU A 696 9.93 -29.16 -21.44
N ILE A 697 8.87 -28.95 -22.21
CA ILE A 697 7.51 -28.75 -21.67
C ILE A 697 7.08 -30.01 -20.89
N ALA A 698 7.42 -31.21 -21.36
CA ALA A 698 7.17 -32.45 -20.62
C ALA A 698 7.98 -32.55 -19.32
N GLN A 699 9.18 -31.96 -19.26
CA GLN A 699 10.02 -31.89 -18.07
C GLN A 699 9.51 -30.88 -17.02
N TYR A 700 9.02 -29.72 -17.45
CA TYR A 700 8.55 -28.64 -16.57
C TYR A 700 7.02 -28.66 -16.32
N GLY A 701 6.30 -29.55 -17.00
CA GLY A 701 4.86 -29.79 -16.84
C GLY A 701 3.96 -28.85 -17.65
N THR A 702 4.28 -27.55 -17.68
CA THR A 702 3.52 -26.53 -18.43
C THR A 702 4.45 -25.56 -19.16
N LYS A 703 3.88 -24.82 -20.14
CA LYS A 703 4.58 -23.74 -20.85
C LYS A 703 4.95 -22.60 -19.89
N GLU A 704 4.05 -22.18 -19.00
CA GLU A 704 4.35 -21.16 -17.97
C GLU A 704 5.53 -21.55 -17.08
N ASN A 705 5.63 -22.80 -16.63
CA ASN A 705 6.73 -23.24 -15.76
C ASN A 705 8.08 -23.24 -16.49
N LEU A 706 8.08 -23.57 -17.78
CA LEU A 706 9.29 -23.48 -18.61
C LEU A 706 9.69 -22.01 -18.82
N ILE A 707 8.73 -21.11 -19.05
CA ILE A 707 8.98 -19.67 -19.15
C ILE A 707 9.58 -19.11 -17.85
N LEU A 708 9.02 -19.47 -16.69
CA LEU A 708 9.57 -19.06 -15.39
C LEU A 708 11.00 -19.58 -15.18
N ALA A 709 11.29 -20.81 -15.61
CA ALA A 709 12.64 -21.37 -15.54
C ALA A 709 13.63 -20.65 -16.49
N ILE A 710 13.19 -20.26 -17.68
CA ILE A 710 13.98 -19.45 -18.63
C ILE A 710 14.21 -18.05 -18.05
N ASP A 711 13.17 -17.41 -17.52
CA ASP A 711 13.21 -16.10 -16.89
C ASP A 711 14.21 -16.07 -15.72
N GLU A 712 14.24 -17.12 -14.91
CA GLU A 712 15.19 -17.29 -13.81
C GLU A 712 16.65 -17.37 -14.32
N VAL A 713 16.92 -18.08 -15.42
CA VAL A 713 18.25 -18.12 -16.03
C VAL A 713 18.66 -16.75 -16.54
N PHE A 714 17.79 -16.01 -17.23
CA PHE A 714 18.10 -14.66 -17.67
C PHE A 714 18.32 -13.69 -16.50
N ASN A 715 17.55 -13.82 -15.42
CA ASN A 715 17.74 -13.02 -14.21
C ASN A 715 19.11 -13.30 -13.57
N GLN A 716 19.56 -14.57 -13.54
CA GLN A 716 20.88 -14.95 -13.04
C GLN A 716 22.00 -14.35 -13.91
N ILE A 717 21.88 -14.43 -15.23
CA ILE A 717 22.85 -13.83 -16.16
C ILE A 717 22.88 -12.30 -15.98
N ASN A 718 21.72 -11.65 -15.93
CA ASN A 718 21.64 -10.20 -15.72
C ASN A 718 22.25 -9.77 -14.37
N GLY A 719 22.05 -10.54 -13.30
CA GLY A 719 22.62 -10.25 -11.98
C GLY A 719 24.15 -10.35 -11.91
N GLN A 720 24.78 -11.01 -12.88
CA GLN A 720 26.25 -11.13 -12.98
C GLN A 720 26.88 -10.08 -13.91
N LEU A 721 26.07 -9.33 -14.65
CA LEU A 721 26.52 -8.34 -15.63
C LEU A 721 26.44 -6.91 -15.11
N GLY A 722 27.50 -6.14 -15.35
CA GLY A 722 27.44 -4.67 -15.26
C GLY A 722 26.60 -4.08 -16.40
N ALA A 723 26.14 -2.83 -16.22
CA ALA A 723 25.44 -2.07 -17.27
C ALA A 723 26.25 -2.10 -18.57
N SER A 724 25.63 -2.58 -19.65
CA SER A 724 26.28 -2.85 -20.93
C SER A 724 25.24 -3.13 -22.01
N PRO A 725 25.53 -2.90 -23.31
CA PRO A 725 24.61 -3.26 -24.39
C PRO A 725 24.20 -4.74 -24.36
N LEU A 726 25.07 -5.63 -23.87
CA LEU A 726 24.72 -7.03 -23.65
C LEU A 726 23.58 -7.18 -22.63
N ARG A 727 23.73 -6.58 -21.43
CA ARG A 727 22.75 -6.66 -20.34
C ARG A 727 21.47 -5.89 -20.67
N ASP A 728 21.61 -4.72 -21.28
CA ASP A 728 20.54 -3.75 -21.38
C ASP A 728 19.78 -3.83 -22.73
N PHE A 729 20.42 -4.37 -23.78
CA PHE A 729 19.84 -4.48 -25.12
C PHE A 729 19.65 -5.94 -25.55
N LEU A 730 20.73 -6.72 -25.59
CA LEU A 730 20.71 -8.04 -26.22
C LEU A 730 19.94 -9.09 -25.40
N LEU A 731 20.23 -9.21 -24.10
CA LEU A 731 19.60 -10.21 -23.24
C LEU A 731 18.08 -10.02 -23.09
N PRO A 732 17.53 -8.81 -22.87
CA PRO A 732 16.09 -8.59 -22.83
C PRO A 732 15.39 -8.94 -24.14
N MET A 733 15.98 -8.57 -25.29
CA MET A 733 15.42 -8.89 -26.60
C MET A 733 15.36 -10.40 -26.82
N ILE A 734 16.49 -11.08 -26.61
CA ILE A 734 16.61 -12.53 -26.74
C ILE A 734 15.63 -13.26 -25.79
N ARG A 735 15.47 -12.76 -24.55
CA ARG A 735 14.51 -13.28 -23.57
C ARG A 735 13.07 -13.20 -24.08
N ILE A 736 12.66 -12.06 -24.65
CA ILE A 736 11.29 -11.89 -25.17
C ILE A 736 11.04 -12.81 -26.38
N ILE A 737 12.01 -12.96 -27.27
CA ILE A 737 11.92 -13.90 -28.40
C ILE A 737 11.70 -15.32 -27.89
N MET A 738 12.47 -15.73 -26.88
CA MET A 738 12.34 -17.04 -26.25
C MET A 738 10.97 -17.29 -25.62
N ARG A 739 10.46 -16.32 -24.85
CA ARG A 739 9.13 -16.41 -24.22
C ARG A 739 8.06 -16.62 -25.28
N SER A 740 8.14 -15.83 -26.35
CA SER A 740 7.19 -15.88 -27.45
C SER A 740 7.25 -17.22 -28.20
N ALA A 741 8.45 -17.73 -28.43
CA ALA A 741 8.69 -19.04 -29.04
C ALA A 741 8.07 -20.18 -28.23
N VAL A 742 8.24 -20.18 -26.90
CA VAL A 742 7.67 -21.20 -26.00
C VAL A 742 6.14 -21.12 -25.97
N GLN A 743 5.59 -19.90 -25.95
CA GLN A 743 4.14 -19.68 -25.91
C GLN A 743 3.47 -20.14 -27.21
N LYS A 744 3.92 -19.64 -28.36
CA LYS A 744 3.29 -19.91 -29.66
C LYS A 744 3.68 -21.28 -30.24
N GLY A 745 4.85 -21.81 -29.89
CA GLY A 745 5.38 -23.04 -30.49
C GLY A 745 5.88 -22.87 -31.93
N ASP A 746 5.96 -21.62 -32.39
CA ASP A 746 6.49 -21.15 -33.67
C ASP A 746 6.94 -19.69 -33.49
N ILE A 747 7.78 -19.18 -34.38
CA ILE A 747 8.18 -17.77 -34.44
C ILE A 747 7.93 -17.27 -35.86
N ASP A 748 6.95 -16.39 -36.00
CA ASP A 748 6.65 -15.66 -37.23
C ASP A 748 7.21 -14.23 -37.18
N ASP A 749 7.16 -13.54 -38.32
CA ASP A 749 7.66 -12.18 -38.46
C ASP A 749 6.91 -11.21 -37.53
N ASP A 750 5.63 -11.45 -37.24
CA ASP A 750 4.78 -10.64 -36.34
C ASP A 750 5.30 -10.66 -34.90
N VAL A 751 5.72 -11.83 -34.42
CA VAL A 751 6.36 -11.97 -33.11
C VAL A 751 7.62 -11.13 -33.04
N ILE A 752 8.46 -11.22 -34.06
CA ILE A 752 9.76 -10.53 -34.07
C ILE A 752 9.55 -9.02 -34.17
N ILE A 753 8.64 -8.54 -35.02
CA ILE A 753 8.23 -7.14 -35.07
C ILE A 753 7.68 -6.67 -33.73
N GLY A 754 6.83 -7.48 -33.08
CA GLY A 754 6.32 -7.17 -31.74
C GLY A 754 7.42 -7.08 -30.67
N VAL A 755 8.42 -7.96 -30.70
CA VAL A 755 9.57 -7.89 -29.79
C VAL A 755 10.41 -6.64 -30.06
N LEU A 756 10.65 -6.30 -31.33
CA LEU A 756 11.41 -5.11 -31.72
C LEU A 756 10.67 -3.82 -31.35
N ALA A 757 9.36 -3.76 -31.58
CA ALA A 757 8.49 -2.64 -31.21
C ALA A 757 8.50 -2.42 -29.69
N HIS A 758 8.34 -3.50 -28.92
CA HIS A 758 8.44 -3.50 -27.47
C HIS A 758 9.79 -2.98 -27.00
N HIS A 759 10.87 -3.55 -27.52
CA HIS A 759 12.22 -3.19 -27.11
C HIS A 759 12.59 -1.76 -27.51
N PHE A 760 12.24 -1.34 -28.72
CA PHE A 760 12.49 0.01 -29.22
C PHE A 760 11.81 1.04 -28.32
N THR A 761 10.52 0.83 -28.05
CA THR A 761 9.74 1.71 -27.17
C THR A 761 10.34 1.76 -25.77
N GLN A 762 10.72 0.62 -25.19
CA GLN A 762 11.30 0.57 -23.85
C GLN A 762 12.68 1.26 -23.77
N GLN A 763 13.60 0.99 -24.70
CA GLN A 763 14.98 1.49 -24.60
C GLN A 763 15.18 2.88 -25.15
N PHE A 764 14.47 3.26 -26.21
CA PHE A 764 14.69 4.53 -26.90
C PHE A 764 13.61 5.55 -26.59
N ILE A 765 12.40 5.15 -26.19
CA ILE A 765 11.36 6.12 -25.81
C ILE A 765 11.27 6.21 -24.29
N LEU A 766 10.94 5.13 -23.60
CA LEU A 766 10.60 5.17 -22.18
C LEU A 766 11.82 5.38 -21.28
N LYS A 767 12.90 4.63 -21.49
CA LYS A 767 14.09 4.73 -20.64
C LYS A 767 14.69 6.15 -20.58
N PRO A 768 15.05 6.81 -21.69
CA PRO A 768 15.70 8.12 -21.65
C PRO A 768 14.76 9.28 -21.28
N ASN A 769 13.46 9.18 -21.61
CA ASN A 769 12.50 10.26 -21.35
C ASN A 769 11.71 10.06 -20.05
N PHE A 770 11.81 8.90 -19.40
CA PHE A 770 11.09 8.64 -18.16
C PHE A 770 11.97 7.92 -17.12
N SER A 771 12.42 6.70 -17.40
CA SER A 771 13.06 5.86 -16.37
C SER A 771 14.39 6.42 -15.84
N ASP A 772 15.29 6.87 -16.73
CA ASP A 772 16.60 7.42 -16.36
C ASP A 772 16.46 8.76 -15.59
N PRO A 773 15.64 9.73 -16.05
CA PRO A 773 15.36 10.94 -15.28
C PRO A 773 14.75 10.66 -13.91
N VAL A 774 13.72 9.82 -13.83
CA VAL A 774 13.07 9.47 -12.56
C VAL A 774 14.04 8.77 -11.62
N ASN A 775 14.91 7.89 -12.13
CA ASN A 775 16.02 7.32 -11.35
C ASN A 775 16.94 8.41 -10.77
N GLY A 776 17.28 9.42 -11.58
CA GLY A 776 18.05 10.58 -11.12
C GLY A 776 17.36 11.33 -9.99
N TYR A 777 16.05 11.55 -10.10
CA TYR A 777 15.28 12.25 -9.08
C TYR A 777 15.07 11.43 -7.80
N LEU A 778 14.86 10.12 -7.94
CA LEU A 778 14.80 9.18 -6.82
C LEU A 778 16.15 9.14 -6.07
N ALA A 779 17.27 9.09 -6.81
CA ALA A 779 18.60 9.08 -6.22
C ALA A 779 18.92 10.41 -5.49
N ASP A 780 18.58 11.55 -6.10
CA ASP A 780 18.70 12.86 -5.45
C ASP A 780 17.80 12.93 -4.21
N ALA A 781 16.59 12.37 -4.30
CA ALA A 781 15.66 12.37 -3.19
C ALA A 781 16.18 11.58 -1.98
N LEU A 782 16.73 10.40 -2.25
CA LEU A 782 17.41 9.59 -1.24
C LEU A 782 18.62 10.32 -0.64
N GLN A 783 19.44 10.95 -1.48
CA GLN A 783 20.64 11.64 -1.03
C GLN A 783 20.31 12.84 -0.14
N LYS A 784 19.33 13.66 -0.53
CA LYS A 784 18.86 14.78 0.29
C LYS A 784 18.24 14.30 1.60
N ALA A 785 17.48 13.21 1.61
CA ALA A 785 16.98 12.63 2.85
C ALA A 785 18.12 12.14 3.77
N LYS A 786 19.17 11.53 3.21
CA LYS A 786 20.38 11.12 3.96
C LYS A 786 21.13 12.31 4.56
N ASP A 787 21.24 13.39 3.80
CA ASP A 787 21.97 14.59 4.17
C ASP A 787 21.14 15.56 5.04
N PHE A 788 19.86 15.26 5.26
CA PHE A 788 18.96 16.11 6.03
C PHE A 788 19.46 16.30 7.47
N VAL A 789 19.56 17.58 7.85
CA VAL A 789 19.87 18.02 9.22
C VAL A 789 18.74 18.92 9.68
N PRO A 790 17.98 18.54 10.72
CA PRO A 790 16.90 19.38 11.22
C PRO A 790 17.41 20.76 11.63
N GLY A 791 16.68 21.81 11.26
CA GLY A 791 16.94 23.16 11.77
C GLY A 791 16.82 23.24 13.30
N SER A 792 17.40 24.27 13.92
CA SER A 792 17.37 24.48 15.39
C SER A 792 16.00 24.92 15.95
N GLY A 793 14.91 24.77 15.19
CA GLY A 793 13.55 25.18 15.59
C GLY A 793 12.90 24.16 16.52
N ASP A 794 11.92 24.60 17.32
CA ASP A 794 11.08 23.68 18.11
C ASP A 794 10.22 22.77 17.19
N SER A 795 9.64 21.67 17.70
CA SER A 795 8.83 20.72 16.91
C SER A 795 7.78 21.38 16.01
N ARG A 796 7.21 22.52 16.42
CA ARG A 796 6.21 23.25 15.67
C ARG A 796 6.77 23.78 14.35
N ASP A 797 7.97 24.35 14.36
CA ASP A 797 8.60 24.86 13.14
C ASP A 797 8.98 23.70 12.20
N ARG A 798 9.45 22.58 12.77
CA ARG A 798 9.73 21.34 12.01
C ARG A 798 8.47 20.78 11.34
N THR A 799 7.38 20.70 12.11
CA THR A 799 6.07 20.25 11.63
C THR A 799 5.54 21.16 10.52
N ILE A 800 5.63 22.50 10.70
CA ILE A 800 5.17 23.46 9.69
C ILE A 800 5.97 23.30 8.39
N SER A 801 7.28 23.10 8.49
CA SER A 801 8.12 22.84 7.31
C SER A 801 7.70 21.57 6.60
N MET A 802 7.63 20.43 7.31
CA MET A 802 7.19 19.16 6.72
C MET A 802 5.80 19.27 6.10
N HIS A 803 4.86 19.94 6.78
CA HIS A 803 3.51 20.14 6.26
C HIS A 803 3.51 20.95 4.96
N SER A 804 4.27 22.05 4.87
CA SER A 804 4.39 22.84 3.64
C SER A 804 4.97 21.99 2.51
N ASP A 805 6.06 21.28 2.78
CA ASP A 805 6.76 20.43 1.81
C ASP A 805 5.84 19.33 1.27
N PHE A 806 5.03 18.72 2.14
CA PHE A 806 4.09 17.66 1.76
C PHE A 806 2.85 18.21 1.05
N ALA A 807 2.38 19.40 1.44
CA ALA A 807 1.26 20.09 0.80
C ALA A 807 1.60 20.48 -0.63
N ASP A 808 2.75 21.11 -0.85
CA ASP A 808 3.23 21.56 -2.14
C ASP A 808 3.41 20.36 -3.10
N LEU A 809 3.98 19.26 -2.62
CA LEU A 809 4.05 18.00 -3.37
C LEU A 809 2.65 17.51 -3.80
N ARG A 810 1.74 17.36 -2.84
CA ARG A 810 0.46 16.65 -3.06
C ARG A 810 -0.57 17.49 -3.81
N ILE A 811 -0.63 18.79 -3.55
CA ILE A 811 -1.64 19.68 -4.16
C ILE A 811 -1.14 20.27 -5.47
N ASP A 812 0.06 20.84 -5.45
CA ASP A 812 0.49 21.72 -6.54
C ASP A 812 1.24 20.97 -7.63
N ILE A 813 1.91 19.87 -7.28
CA ILE A 813 2.70 19.11 -8.25
C ILE A 813 1.89 17.92 -8.78
N MET A 814 1.44 17.04 -7.88
CA MET A 814 0.85 15.76 -8.29
C MET A 814 -0.53 15.89 -8.93
N ARG A 815 -1.36 16.82 -8.47
CA ARG A 815 -2.68 17.09 -9.07
C ARG A 815 -2.55 17.56 -10.51
N ASP A 816 -1.58 18.43 -10.77
CA ASP A 816 -1.40 19.04 -12.08
C ASP A 816 -0.87 17.97 -13.06
N ILE A 817 0.08 17.13 -12.65
CA ILE A 817 0.52 15.95 -13.42
C ILE A 817 -0.65 15.03 -13.79
N GLN A 818 -1.52 14.71 -12.83
CA GLN A 818 -2.69 13.85 -13.07
C GLN A 818 -3.68 14.49 -14.05
N THR A 819 -3.91 15.80 -13.93
CA THR A 819 -4.83 16.55 -14.79
C THR A 819 -4.31 16.63 -16.22
N ASP A 820 -3.03 16.99 -16.40
CA ASP A 820 -2.43 17.11 -17.73
C ASP A 820 -2.41 15.75 -18.45
N SER A 821 -2.10 14.67 -17.72
CA SER A 821 -2.15 13.30 -18.28
C SER A 821 -3.57 12.89 -18.69
N TRP A 822 -4.58 13.32 -17.94
CA TRP A 822 -5.98 13.06 -18.25
C TRP A 822 -6.45 13.81 -19.50
N ASP A 823 -6.12 15.10 -19.60
CA ASP A 823 -6.51 15.95 -20.72
C ASP A 823 -5.91 15.42 -22.03
N ALA A 824 -4.64 15.01 -22.01
CA ALA A 824 -3.96 14.49 -23.20
C ALA A 824 -4.57 13.19 -23.76
N LEU A 825 -5.14 12.33 -22.90
CA LEU A 825 -5.87 11.12 -23.32
C LEU A 825 -7.25 11.40 -23.93
N SER A 826 -7.74 12.65 -23.88
CA SER A 826 -9.13 13.00 -24.22
C SER A 826 -9.28 13.78 -25.54
N GLU A 827 -8.20 14.06 -26.28
CA GLU A 827 -8.23 14.90 -27.48
C GLU A 827 -8.76 14.19 -28.74
N GLN A 828 -10.06 14.33 -29.00
CA GLN A 828 -10.76 13.92 -30.24
C GLN A 828 -10.50 14.78 -31.52
N PRO A 829 -10.23 16.10 -31.46
CA PRO A 829 -10.21 16.95 -32.66
C PRO A 829 -9.18 16.60 -33.76
N PRO A 830 -7.94 16.15 -33.47
CA PRO A 830 -6.98 15.74 -34.51
C PRO A 830 -7.41 14.48 -35.26
N ILE A 831 -8.16 13.58 -34.61
CA ILE A 831 -8.74 12.36 -35.20
C ILE A 831 -9.82 12.73 -36.24
N ASP A 832 -10.60 13.77 -35.95
CA ASP A 832 -11.70 14.22 -36.81
C ASP A 832 -11.18 14.82 -38.14
N ASP A 833 -10.04 15.53 -38.14
CA ASP A 833 -9.46 16.14 -39.35
C ASP A 833 -8.84 15.11 -40.31
N PHE A 834 -8.32 13.98 -39.81
CA PHE A 834 -7.74 12.90 -40.65
C PHE A 834 -8.78 11.95 -41.24
N THR A 835 -9.89 11.72 -40.54
CA THR A 835 -11.05 10.98 -41.05
C THR A 835 -11.53 11.55 -42.39
N VAL A 836 -11.37 12.86 -42.61
CA VAL A 836 -11.73 13.56 -43.85
C VAL A 836 -10.81 13.19 -45.03
N ILE A 837 -9.51 12.92 -44.78
CA ILE A 837 -8.54 12.57 -45.83
C ILE A 837 -8.70 11.12 -46.27
N LEU A 838 -8.92 10.20 -45.34
CA LEU A 838 -9.14 8.77 -45.65
C LEU A 838 -10.46 8.52 -46.37
N ALA A 839 -11.51 9.28 -46.03
CA ALA A 839 -12.78 9.25 -46.78
C ALA A 839 -12.59 9.59 -48.27
N TYR A 840 -11.63 10.47 -48.60
CA TYR A 840 -11.33 10.82 -49.99
C TYR A 840 -10.65 9.68 -50.77
N LEU A 841 -9.82 8.87 -50.10
CA LEU A 841 -9.17 7.69 -50.68
C LEU A 841 -10.17 6.52 -50.85
N PHE A 842 -11.05 6.33 -49.87
CA PHE A 842 -12.17 5.38 -49.95
C PHE A 842 -13.04 5.66 -51.18
N ASP A 843 -13.45 6.92 -51.37
CA ASP A 843 -14.27 7.36 -52.50
C ASP A 843 -13.62 7.12 -53.88
N MET A 844 -12.28 6.97 -53.94
CA MET A 844 -11.54 6.69 -55.17
C MET A 844 -11.44 5.19 -55.50
N LEU A 845 -11.37 4.31 -54.50
CA LEU A 845 -11.12 2.87 -54.69
C LEU A 845 -12.40 2.04 -54.82
N GLU A 846 -13.49 2.43 -54.14
CA GLU A 846 -14.79 1.74 -54.18
C GLU A 846 -15.33 1.49 -55.61
N PRO A 847 -15.26 2.45 -56.57
CA PRO A 847 -15.77 2.22 -57.93
C PRO A 847 -15.00 1.16 -58.72
N VAL A 848 -13.75 0.85 -58.33
CA VAL A 848 -12.86 -0.08 -59.03
C VAL A 848 -13.18 -1.51 -58.62
N GLY A 849 -13.41 -1.76 -57.33
CA GLY A 849 -13.87 -3.06 -56.83
C GLY A 849 -15.18 -3.51 -57.50
N GLY A 850 -16.17 -2.62 -57.55
CA GLY A 850 -17.46 -2.92 -58.18
C GLY A 850 -17.39 -3.23 -59.69
N LEU A 851 -16.32 -2.82 -60.39
CA LEU A 851 -16.09 -3.21 -61.78
C LEU A 851 -15.52 -4.64 -61.91
N PHE A 852 -14.67 -5.08 -60.96
CA PHE A 852 -14.17 -6.45 -60.92
C PHE A 852 -15.26 -7.46 -60.60
N ASP A 853 -16.17 -7.13 -59.68
CA ASP A 853 -17.33 -7.97 -59.35
C ASP A 853 -18.25 -8.15 -60.55
N GLY A 854 -18.48 -7.07 -61.31
CA GLY A 854 -19.26 -7.13 -62.55
C GLY A 854 -18.66 -8.08 -63.60
N LEU A 855 -17.32 -8.14 -63.70
CA LEU A 855 -16.64 -9.10 -64.58
C LEU A 855 -16.62 -10.52 -64.01
N CYS A 856 -16.52 -10.66 -62.69
CA CYS A 856 -16.65 -11.95 -62.00
C CYS A 856 -18.02 -12.57 -62.28
N ASP A 857 -19.10 -11.81 -62.10
CA ASP A 857 -20.50 -12.24 -62.31
C ASP A 857 -20.81 -12.63 -63.76
N THR A 858 -20.07 -12.06 -64.72
CA THR A 858 -20.20 -12.40 -66.15
C THR A 858 -19.36 -13.61 -66.57
N GLY A 859 -18.63 -14.22 -65.64
CA GLY A 859 -17.99 -15.53 -65.79
C GLY A 859 -16.49 -15.50 -66.04
N TYR A 860 -15.81 -14.41 -65.66
CA TYR A 860 -14.34 -14.27 -65.63
C TYR A 860 -13.81 -14.55 -64.21
N LEU A 861 -13.69 -15.83 -63.85
CA LEU A 861 -13.46 -16.28 -62.47
C LEU A 861 -12.15 -15.75 -61.82
N MET A 862 -11.13 -15.41 -62.61
CA MET A 862 -9.89 -14.83 -62.07
C MET A 862 -10.06 -13.36 -61.66
N CYS A 863 -11.06 -12.65 -62.19
CA CYS A 863 -11.40 -11.28 -61.78
C CYS A 863 -12.06 -11.24 -60.39
N CYS A 864 -12.63 -12.37 -59.91
CA CYS A 864 -13.17 -12.48 -58.56
C CYS A 864 -12.07 -12.36 -57.50
N SER A 865 -10.94 -13.08 -57.69
CA SER A 865 -9.78 -13.05 -56.78
C SER A 865 -9.26 -11.62 -56.59
N THR A 866 -9.11 -10.89 -57.68
CA THR A 866 -8.62 -9.51 -57.65
C THR A 866 -9.64 -8.51 -57.10
N GLY A 867 -10.96 -8.74 -57.30
CA GLY A 867 -12.02 -7.97 -56.67
C GLY A 867 -12.00 -8.11 -55.14
N ASP A 868 -11.94 -9.35 -54.66
CA ASP A 868 -11.83 -9.69 -53.23
C ASP A 868 -10.56 -9.03 -52.60
N GLU A 869 -9.44 -9.03 -53.33
CA GLU A 869 -8.19 -8.38 -52.90
C GLU A 869 -8.31 -6.86 -52.74
N ILE A 870 -9.04 -6.19 -53.65
CA ILE A 870 -9.32 -4.76 -53.60
C ILE A 870 -10.34 -4.42 -52.50
N GLU A 871 -11.38 -5.22 -52.30
CA GLU A 871 -12.35 -5.03 -51.21
C GLU A 871 -11.69 -5.20 -49.83
N GLU A 872 -10.79 -6.18 -49.67
CA GLU A 872 -10.02 -6.35 -48.43
C GLU A 872 -9.03 -5.19 -48.19
N LEU A 873 -8.38 -4.66 -49.24
CA LEU A 873 -7.55 -3.44 -49.13
C LEU A 873 -8.40 -2.23 -48.72
N VAL A 874 -9.61 -2.08 -49.29
CA VAL A 874 -10.55 -1.01 -48.89
C VAL A 874 -10.97 -1.18 -47.42
N GLY A 875 -11.23 -2.41 -46.97
CA GLY A 875 -11.52 -2.69 -45.55
C GLY A 875 -10.36 -2.40 -44.61
N LEU A 876 -9.11 -2.59 -45.05
CA LEU A 876 -7.90 -2.22 -44.30
C LEU A 876 -7.66 -0.69 -44.28
N LEU A 877 -7.98 0.01 -45.36
CA LEU A 877 -7.83 1.48 -45.47
C LEU A 877 -8.96 2.23 -44.73
N ASP A 878 -10.14 1.64 -44.58
CA ASP A 878 -11.27 2.16 -43.77
C ASP A 878 -11.01 2.07 -42.25
N ALA A 879 -9.89 1.46 -41.83
CA ALA A 879 -9.52 1.35 -40.43
C ALA A 879 -8.98 2.68 -39.85
N VAL A 880 -9.89 3.62 -39.59
CA VAL A 880 -9.71 4.86 -38.79
C VAL A 880 -8.91 4.62 -37.50
N GLU A 881 -8.94 3.40 -36.98
CA GLU A 881 -8.21 2.94 -35.81
C GLU A 881 -6.68 3.09 -35.93
N LEU A 882 -6.05 2.84 -37.09
CA LEU A 882 -4.58 2.95 -37.24
C LEU A 882 -4.07 4.37 -36.99
N MET A 883 -4.74 5.37 -37.55
CA MET A 883 -4.36 6.78 -37.39
C MET A 883 -4.68 7.31 -35.99
N THR A 884 -5.76 6.80 -35.39
CA THR A 884 -6.08 7.04 -33.98
C THR A 884 -4.93 6.57 -33.08
N THR A 885 -4.44 5.35 -33.31
CA THR A 885 -3.27 4.79 -32.60
C THR A 885 -2.00 5.62 -32.79
N VAL A 886 -1.72 6.15 -34.01
CA VAL A 886 -0.56 7.02 -34.28
C VAL A 886 -0.63 8.35 -33.52
N ILE A 887 -1.80 8.99 -33.50
CA ILE A 887 -2.02 10.26 -32.79
C ILE A 887 -1.95 10.03 -31.27
N GLU A 888 -2.61 8.99 -30.77
CA GLU A 888 -2.54 8.61 -29.36
C GLU A 888 -1.11 8.35 -28.91
N MET A 889 -0.33 7.58 -29.67
CA MET A 889 1.09 7.34 -29.39
C MET A 889 1.89 8.65 -29.36
N SER A 890 1.60 9.57 -30.28
CA SER A 890 2.30 10.87 -30.40
C SER A 890 2.02 11.79 -29.22
N LEU A 891 0.77 11.86 -28.75
CA LEU A 891 0.37 12.58 -27.53
C LEU A 891 1.05 11.95 -26.31
N LYS A 892 0.91 10.63 -26.12
CA LYS A 892 1.51 9.89 -25.00
C LYS A 892 3.03 10.04 -24.93
N THR A 893 3.72 10.14 -26.08
CA THR A 893 5.18 10.35 -26.12
C THR A 893 5.58 11.75 -25.63
N MET A 894 4.79 12.79 -25.95
CA MET A 894 4.99 14.15 -25.43
C MET A 894 4.59 14.23 -23.95
N ASP A 895 3.54 13.51 -23.56
CA ASP A 895 3.11 13.40 -22.17
C ASP A 895 4.16 12.76 -21.28
N LEU A 896 4.83 11.68 -21.71
CA LEU A 896 5.94 11.10 -20.93
C LEU A 896 7.07 12.10 -20.66
N THR A 897 7.34 13.01 -21.60
CA THR A 897 8.32 14.08 -21.43
C THR A 897 7.80 15.17 -20.49
N ASN A 898 6.53 15.56 -20.62
CA ASN A 898 5.88 16.50 -19.71
C ASN A 898 5.80 15.93 -18.29
N PHE A 899 5.58 14.63 -18.17
CA PHE A 899 5.50 13.87 -16.95
C PHE A 899 6.84 13.86 -16.20
N GLN A 900 7.93 13.59 -16.93
CA GLN A 900 9.28 13.78 -16.39
C GLN A 900 9.46 15.18 -15.79
N GLN A 901 9.06 16.22 -16.52
CA GLN A 901 9.19 17.60 -16.06
C GLN A 901 8.29 17.90 -14.86
N GLY A 902 7.09 17.33 -14.82
CA GLY A 902 6.17 17.47 -13.69
C GLY A 902 6.69 16.81 -12.42
N VAL A 903 7.47 15.73 -12.53
CA VAL A 903 8.02 15.00 -11.37
C VAL A 903 9.25 15.69 -10.75
N GLN A 904 10.05 16.46 -11.52
CA GLN A 904 11.21 17.19 -10.99
C GLN A 904 10.89 18.08 -9.77
N PRO A 905 9.83 18.92 -9.78
CA PRO A 905 9.41 19.68 -8.61
C PRO A 905 9.23 18.88 -7.32
N ILE A 906 8.88 17.58 -7.39
CA ILE A 906 8.73 16.71 -6.20
C ILE A 906 10.04 16.62 -5.42
N ASN A 907 11.12 16.35 -6.15
CA ASN A 907 12.47 16.26 -5.61
C ASN A 907 12.98 17.59 -5.07
N ASP A 908 12.56 18.69 -5.68
CA ASP A 908 12.95 20.02 -5.22
C ASP A 908 12.15 20.38 -3.96
N THR A 909 10.85 20.09 -3.89
CA THR A 909 9.93 20.56 -2.84
C THR A 909 10.05 19.81 -1.52
N VAL A 910 10.06 18.47 -1.53
CA VAL A 910 10.02 17.68 -0.27
C VAL A 910 11.33 17.73 0.51
N LEU A 911 12.40 18.12 -0.18
CA LEU A 911 13.77 17.89 0.23
C LEU A 911 14.62 19.16 0.15
N VAL A 912 13.98 20.35 0.21
CA VAL A 912 14.69 21.64 0.32
C VAL A 912 15.40 21.74 1.67
N GLU A 913 16.65 22.24 1.61
CA GLU A 913 17.61 22.47 2.70
C GLU A 913 17.12 23.32 3.89
#